data_AF-A0A4Q2Z912-F1
#
_entry.id   AF-A0A4Q2Z912-F1
#
_cell.length_a   1.000
_cell.length_b   1.000
_cell.length_c   1.000
_cell.angle_alpha   90.00
_cell.angle_beta   90.00
_cell.angle_gamma   90.00
#
_symmetry.space_group_name_H-M   'P 1'
#
loop_
_entity.id
_entity.type
_entity.pdbx_description
1 polymer ?
#
loop_
_entity_poly.entity_id
_entity_poly.type
_entity_poly.pdbx_seq_one_letter_code
_entity_poly.pdbx_strand_id
1 'polypeptide(L)'
;REVNPFGNLFALQPASVSAVSFSGDVNLAGGLLLSPSPRGNVSILASGSINALQPSGVLISGGATTTYWGNAVVNLSDANPAAVPGIASPFGYQSIAGTSASAALTQVGFLDFIRALFLESGDTLGSNVTLLTKQLLHGAGPLHRDDTEPLRLYAGEGDISGLTLFAPKFSRVIAGRDISDISFYIQNLSSSDTSLVASGRDLLPYTTLSHLRQEASSGGNAISASSGAPRDGDIQISGPGTLQVLAGRTLDLGIGSNNPNGTGVGITSIGNTRNPYLPDDGANLVIGAGIGPSLGLAGSNLNVAEFIDTYVETEQGAKYLKEIAPGIDFSTVDDEEQARLAVEVFYRILRDAGRDYLKTGRKKSYEPANKAIEVLFGKDATKWTGEILTRSRDIRTANGGDISMITPGGGITLASSTTGSTLAPPGIVTAGGGNIGIFANNSVSIGIGRIFTLRGGDEVIWSSKGDIAAGSSSKTVQTASPTRVRIDPQSAAVQTDLSGLATGGGIGVLNTVKGVAPGDVDLIAPEGTVDAGDAGIRVSGNLNIAANQVLNAANISVSGSSTGAAAPTVSSPGVSGITAASNTAAATTNTTALPANEPRQEQKVETVESPSIITVEVIGYGGASDGDEEEEDVSSSDESLQTQ
;
A
#
# COMPACT_ATOMS: atom_id res chain seq x y z
N ARG A 1 -36.57 23.64 -8.66
CA ARG A 1 -35.64 24.08 -9.74
C ARG A 1 -34.25 23.67 -9.29
N GLU A 2 -33.72 22.58 -9.84
CA GLU A 2 -32.37 22.17 -9.49
C GLU A 2 -31.38 23.17 -10.06
N VAL A 3 -30.64 23.83 -9.19
CA VAL A 3 -29.55 24.76 -9.51
C VAL A 3 -28.26 23.97 -9.80
N ASN A 4 -28.40 22.70 -10.19
CA ASN A 4 -27.34 21.69 -10.31
C ASN A 4 -26.11 22.19 -11.10
N PRO A 5 -26.27 22.90 -12.24
CA PRO A 5 -25.11 23.42 -12.98
C PRO A 5 -24.25 24.41 -12.19
N PHE A 6 -24.82 25.11 -11.21
CA PHE A 6 -24.12 26.13 -10.43
C PHE A 6 -23.52 25.61 -9.12
N GLY A 7 -23.78 24.34 -8.74
CA GLY A 7 -23.36 23.80 -7.44
C GLY A 7 -21.87 24.00 -7.14
N ASN A 8 -21.01 23.90 -8.16
CA ASN A 8 -19.56 24.06 -7.99
C ASN A 8 -19.10 25.52 -8.10
N LEU A 9 -19.75 26.35 -8.91
CA LEU A 9 -19.45 27.78 -9.01
C LEU A 9 -19.74 28.48 -7.67
N PHE A 10 -20.82 28.07 -6.99
CA PHE A 10 -21.15 28.58 -5.66
C PHE A 10 -20.29 27.97 -4.53
N ALA A 11 -19.52 26.92 -4.81
CA ALA A 11 -18.65 26.25 -3.84
C ALA A 11 -17.18 26.69 -3.95
N LEU A 12 -16.78 27.35 -5.05
CA LEU A 12 -15.40 27.77 -5.27
C LEU A 12 -14.99 28.85 -4.25
N GLN A 13 -13.99 28.53 -3.45
CA GLN A 13 -13.43 29.35 -2.38
C GLN A 13 -12.18 30.11 -2.86
N PRO A 14 -11.74 31.13 -2.10
CA PRO A 14 -10.44 31.74 -2.30
C PRO A 14 -9.31 30.70 -2.36
N ALA A 15 -8.25 31.02 -3.09
CA ALA A 15 -7.13 30.11 -3.29
C ALA A 15 -6.33 29.82 -2.01
N SER A 16 -6.58 30.57 -0.94
CA SER A 16 -5.98 30.31 0.36
C SER A 16 -7.01 30.40 1.47
N VAL A 17 -6.99 29.42 2.37
CA VAL A 17 -7.83 29.36 3.56
C VAL A 17 -6.96 29.13 4.78
N SER A 18 -7.12 29.97 5.79
CA SER A 18 -6.55 29.76 7.11
C SER A 18 -7.66 29.79 8.17
N ALA A 19 -7.67 28.79 9.04
CA ALA A 19 -8.58 28.69 10.17
C ALA A 19 -7.78 28.30 11.40
N VAL A 20 -7.92 29.07 12.49
CA VAL A 20 -7.21 28.84 13.74
C VAL A 20 -8.18 28.86 14.91
N SER A 21 -8.18 27.80 15.72
CA SER A 21 -8.90 27.71 16.98
C SER A 21 -7.90 27.56 18.12
N PHE A 22 -7.71 28.61 18.92
CA PHE A 22 -6.71 28.64 19.99
C PHE A 22 -7.11 27.87 21.26
N SER A 23 -8.38 27.49 21.41
CA SER A 23 -8.89 26.85 22.63
C SER A 23 -9.93 25.76 22.40
N GLY A 24 -10.01 25.22 21.19
CA GLY A 24 -10.99 24.17 20.87
C GLY A 24 -10.81 23.62 19.46
N ASP A 25 -11.90 23.10 18.93
CA ASP A 25 -11.92 22.35 17.67
C ASP A 25 -12.09 23.27 16.46
N VAL A 26 -11.77 22.73 15.28
CA VAL A 26 -12.23 23.25 13.99
C VAL A 26 -13.15 22.19 13.37
N ASN A 27 -14.40 22.58 13.12
CA ASN A 27 -15.40 21.70 12.50
C ASN A 27 -15.52 22.02 11.01
N LEU A 28 -15.34 21.01 10.16
CA LEU A 28 -15.44 21.10 8.70
C LEU A 28 -16.69 20.36 8.24
N ALA A 29 -17.50 21.01 7.40
CA ALA A 29 -18.69 20.40 6.82
C ALA A 29 -18.75 20.70 5.32
N GLY A 30 -19.03 19.67 4.52
CA GLY A 30 -19.16 19.81 3.07
C GLY A 30 -17.83 19.94 2.32
N GLY A 31 -17.88 20.48 1.11
CA GLY A 31 -16.71 20.64 0.25
C GLY A 31 -16.07 22.02 0.36
N LEU A 32 -14.78 22.05 0.70
CA LEU A 32 -13.92 23.22 0.60
C LEU A 32 -13.09 23.10 -0.68
N LEU A 33 -13.60 23.68 -1.77
CA LEU A 33 -12.94 23.68 -3.07
C LEU A 33 -12.19 25.01 -3.28
N LEU A 34 -10.87 25.01 -3.28
CA LEU A 34 -10.07 26.22 -3.42
C LEU A 34 -9.72 26.51 -4.88
N SER A 35 -9.84 27.77 -5.27
CA SER A 35 -9.40 28.24 -6.58
C SER A 35 -7.89 28.03 -6.79
N PRO A 36 -7.45 27.71 -8.02
CA PRO A 36 -6.05 27.43 -8.30
C PRO A 36 -5.23 28.73 -8.25
N SER A 37 -4.09 28.67 -7.56
CA SER A 37 -3.10 29.75 -7.50
C SER A 37 -1.72 29.15 -7.24
N PRO A 38 -0.63 29.69 -7.82
CA PRO A 38 0.74 29.24 -7.55
C PRO A 38 1.17 29.31 -6.08
N ARG A 39 0.47 30.10 -5.26
CA ARG A 39 0.71 30.26 -3.82
C ARG A 39 -0.53 29.91 -2.99
N GLY A 40 -1.46 29.15 -3.59
CA GLY A 40 -2.68 28.72 -2.90
C GLY A 40 -2.34 27.78 -1.75
N ASN A 41 -3.02 27.90 -0.62
CA ASN A 41 -2.69 27.09 0.56
C ASN A 41 -3.86 26.83 1.50
N VAL A 42 -3.81 25.73 2.24
CA VAL A 42 -4.74 25.42 3.34
C VAL A 42 -3.94 25.31 4.63
N SER A 43 -4.39 26.04 5.64
CA SER A 43 -3.79 26.03 6.97
C SER A 43 -4.88 25.98 8.04
N ILE A 44 -5.11 24.79 8.60
CA ILE A 44 -6.11 24.56 9.63
C ILE A 44 -5.40 24.14 10.90
N LEU A 45 -5.53 24.94 11.96
CA LEU A 45 -4.91 24.72 13.26
C LEU A 45 -5.98 24.72 14.34
N ALA A 46 -6.16 23.59 15.01
CA ALA A 46 -7.03 23.45 16.16
C ALA A 46 -6.20 23.16 17.41
N SER A 47 -6.47 23.83 18.52
CA SER A 47 -5.93 23.40 19.82
C SER A 47 -6.52 22.05 20.24
N GLY A 48 -7.79 21.81 19.92
CA GLY A 48 -8.46 20.52 20.06
C GLY A 48 -8.35 19.70 18.77
N SER A 49 -9.49 19.28 18.24
CA SER A 49 -9.62 18.39 17.09
C SER A 49 -9.96 19.13 15.78
N ILE A 50 -9.63 18.49 14.65
CA ILE A 50 -10.22 18.83 13.35
C ILE A 50 -11.29 17.78 13.04
N ASN A 51 -12.56 18.17 13.16
CA ASN A 51 -13.69 17.27 12.98
C ASN A 51 -14.31 17.46 11.60
N ALA A 52 -14.14 16.48 10.71
CA ALA A 52 -14.61 16.57 9.33
C ALA A 52 -15.85 15.69 9.04
N LEU A 53 -16.30 14.86 9.98
CA LEU A 53 -17.65 14.30 9.94
C LEU A 53 -18.55 15.15 10.85
N GLN A 54 -19.49 15.89 10.27
CA GLN A 54 -20.30 16.90 10.98
C GLN A 54 -21.77 16.85 10.59
N PRO A 55 -22.69 17.36 11.44
CA PRO A 55 -24.07 17.63 11.04
C PRO A 55 -24.12 18.53 9.81
N SER A 56 -24.74 18.07 8.74
CA SER A 56 -24.85 18.76 7.45
C SER A 56 -26.27 19.20 7.11
N GLY A 57 -27.27 18.80 7.88
CA GLY A 57 -28.66 19.21 7.67
C GLY A 57 -29.64 18.56 8.65
N VAL A 58 -30.89 19.01 8.62
CA VAL A 58 -31.97 18.47 9.45
C VAL A 58 -33.19 18.23 8.57
N LEU A 59 -33.82 17.06 8.72
CA LEU A 59 -35.10 16.72 8.13
C LEU A 59 -36.14 16.54 9.23
N ILE A 60 -37.28 17.20 9.09
CA ILE A 60 -38.43 17.00 9.96
C ILE A 60 -39.49 16.27 9.12
N SER A 61 -39.80 15.03 9.48
CA SER A 61 -40.80 14.21 8.79
C SER A 61 -41.67 13.47 9.80
N GLY A 62 -42.99 13.55 9.65
CA GLY A 62 -43.94 12.88 10.55
C GLY A 62 -43.84 13.28 12.03
N GLY A 63 -43.30 14.46 12.35
CA GLY A 63 -43.04 14.91 13.73
C GLY A 63 -41.73 14.42 14.34
N ALA A 64 -40.97 13.56 13.64
CA ALA A 64 -39.62 13.17 14.01
C ALA A 64 -38.60 14.11 13.38
N THR A 65 -37.55 14.45 14.13
CA THR A 65 -36.40 15.24 13.64
C THR A 65 -35.23 14.30 13.42
N THR A 66 -34.64 14.33 12.22
CA THR A 66 -33.45 13.57 11.85
C THR A 66 -32.34 14.53 11.46
N THR A 67 -31.20 14.46 12.14
CA THR A 67 -30.00 15.22 11.79
C THR A 67 -29.13 14.40 10.87
N TYR A 68 -28.88 14.91 9.67
CA TYR A 68 -27.98 14.29 8.71
C TYR A 68 -26.53 14.69 8.98
N TRP A 69 -25.62 13.73 8.89
CA TRP A 69 -24.18 13.92 9.02
C TRP A 69 -23.47 13.64 7.70
N GLY A 70 -22.42 14.39 7.39
CA GLY A 70 -21.63 14.21 6.18
C GLY A 70 -20.15 14.47 6.43
N ASN A 71 -19.28 13.78 5.69
CA ASN A 71 -17.85 14.04 5.72
C ASN A 71 -17.51 15.31 4.93
N ALA A 72 -16.40 15.93 5.30
CA ALA A 72 -15.85 17.07 4.61
C ALA A 72 -14.80 16.63 3.58
N VAL A 73 -14.70 17.41 2.52
CA VAL A 73 -13.68 17.25 1.48
C VAL A 73 -12.94 18.57 1.36
N VAL A 74 -11.62 18.55 1.47
CA VAL A 74 -10.77 19.70 1.16
C VAL A 74 -10.07 19.41 -0.16
N ASN A 75 -10.26 20.27 -1.15
CA ASN A 75 -9.59 20.20 -2.44
C ASN A 75 -8.83 21.51 -2.71
N LEU A 76 -7.51 21.48 -2.55
CA LEU A 76 -6.63 22.54 -3.04
C LEU A 76 -6.34 22.27 -4.52
N SER A 77 -6.86 23.10 -5.43
CA SER A 77 -6.69 22.85 -6.86
C SER A 77 -5.29 23.22 -7.36
N ASP A 78 -4.76 22.42 -8.28
CA ASP A 78 -3.62 22.75 -9.14
C ASP A 78 -3.98 22.76 -10.64
N ALA A 79 -5.27 22.89 -10.96
CA ALA A 79 -5.73 23.11 -12.32
C ALA A 79 -5.13 24.40 -12.88
N ASN A 80 -5.00 24.49 -14.21
CA ASN A 80 -4.50 25.71 -14.84
C ASN A 80 -5.42 26.91 -14.47
N PRO A 81 -4.91 27.96 -13.79
CA PRO A 81 -5.73 29.11 -13.40
C PRO A 81 -6.40 29.82 -14.59
N ALA A 82 -5.79 29.77 -15.78
CA ALA A 82 -6.36 30.33 -17.00
C ALA A 82 -7.58 29.55 -17.54
N ALA A 83 -7.79 28.30 -17.09
CA ALA A 83 -8.96 27.50 -17.45
C ALA A 83 -10.21 27.87 -16.63
N VAL A 84 -10.04 28.58 -15.51
CA VAL A 84 -11.15 29.08 -14.69
C VAL A 84 -11.60 30.44 -15.23
N PRO A 85 -12.88 30.61 -15.61
CA PRO A 85 -13.37 31.91 -16.06
C PRO A 85 -13.15 33.00 -15.01
N GLY A 86 -12.64 34.15 -15.45
CA GLY A 86 -12.30 35.27 -14.56
C GLY A 86 -12.57 36.61 -15.21
N ILE A 87 -12.23 37.70 -14.53
CA ILE A 87 -12.49 39.07 -15.02
C ILE A 87 -11.76 39.37 -16.34
N ALA A 88 -10.61 38.73 -16.58
CA ALA A 88 -9.81 38.91 -17.80
C ALA A 88 -10.26 37.99 -18.95
N SER A 89 -11.00 36.92 -18.65
CA SER A 89 -11.52 35.97 -19.63
C SER A 89 -12.89 35.46 -19.14
N PRO A 90 -13.93 36.30 -19.19
CA PRO A 90 -15.25 35.94 -18.69
C PRO A 90 -15.88 34.87 -19.58
N PHE A 91 -16.57 33.91 -18.97
CA PHE A 91 -17.33 32.91 -19.70
C PHE A 91 -18.64 33.52 -20.22
N GLY A 92 -18.72 33.71 -21.54
CA GLY A 92 -19.92 34.21 -22.19
C GLY A 92 -20.89 33.08 -22.52
N TYR A 93 -21.95 32.89 -21.73
CA TYR A 93 -22.96 31.83 -21.94
C TYR A 93 -23.52 31.74 -23.38
N GLN A 94 -23.56 32.88 -24.08
CA GLN A 94 -23.97 32.97 -25.49
C GLN A 94 -23.11 32.12 -26.45
N SER A 95 -21.89 31.76 -26.07
CA SER A 95 -21.03 30.86 -26.85
C SER A 95 -21.60 29.43 -26.93
N ILE A 96 -22.43 29.03 -25.95
CA ILE A 96 -23.09 27.72 -25.91
C ILE A 96 -24.56 27.84 -26.32
N ALA A 97 -25.26 28.85 -25.78
CA ALA A 97 -26.69 29.01 -26.00
C ALA A 97 -27.07 29.71 -27.32
N GLY A 98 -26.08 30.27 -28.03
CA GLY A 98 -26.30 31.11 -29.20
C GLY A 98 -26.92 32.47 -28.85
N THR A 99 -27.46 33.14 -29.87
CA THR A 99 -28.06 34.50 -29.75
C THR A 99 -29.58 34.51 -29.97
N SER A 100 -30.22 33.35 -30.09
CA SER A 100 -31.67 33.21 -30.29
C SER A 100 -32.44 33.25 -28.97
N ALA A 101 -33.78 33.13 -29.03
CA ALA A 101 -34.63 33.03 -27.84
C ALA A 101 -34.22 31.88 -26.87
N SER A 102 -33.49 30.88 -27.36
CA SER A 102 -32.91 29.80 -26.56
C SER A 102 -31.87 30.28 -25.52
N ALA A 103 -31.26 31.46 -25.73
CA ALA A 103 -30.37 32.08 -24.75
C ALA A 103 -31.07 32.57 -23.48
N ALA A 104 -32.41 32.65 -23.49
CA ALA A 104 -33.22 32.96 -22.31
C ALA A 104 -33.45 31.74 -21.38
N LEU A 105 -33.04 30.54 -21.79
CA LEU A 105 -33.16 29.31 -21.01
C LEU A 105 -31.77 28.85 -20.53
N THR A 106 -31.67 28.39 -19.28
CA THR A 106 -30.46 27.75 -18.73
C THR A 106 -30.37 26.32 -19.25
N GLN A 107 -29.34 26.03 -20.05
CA GLN A 107 -29.04 24.69 -20.51
C GLN A 107 -28.49 23.84 -19.37
N VAL A 108 -28.75 22.54 -19.41
CA VAL A 108 -28.18 21.58 -18.46
C VAL A 108 -26.67 21.46 -18.73
N GLY A 109 -25.87 21.39 -17.66
CA GLY A 109 -24.44 21.09 -17.76
C GLY A 109 -23.56 22.18 -18.39
N PHE A 110 -24.09 23.38 -18.62
CA PHE A 110 -23.33 24.46 -19.29
C PHE A 110 -22.07 24.93 -18.52
N LEU A 111 -21.92 24.56 -17.24
CA LEU A 111 -20.75 24.80 -16.40
C LEU A 111 -20.01 23.50 -16.02
N ASP A 112 -20.33 22.36 -16.63
CA ASP A 112 -19.69 21.09 -16.32
C ASP A 112 -18.18 21.12 -16.60
N PHE A 113 -17.74 21.94 -17.56
CA PHE A 113 -16.32 22.15 -17.82
C PHE A 113 -15.60 22.76 -16.61
N ILE A 114 -16.23 23.66 -15.85
CA ILE A 114 -15.66 24.21 -14.60
C ILE A 114 -15.62 23.12 -13.55
N ARG A 115 -16.71 22.34 -13.41
CA ARG A 115 -16.77 21.21 -12.48
C ARG A 115 -15.64 20.21 -12.73
N ALA A 116 -15.35 19.91 -13.99
CA ALA A 116 -14.31 18.98 -14.39
C ALA A 116 -12.89 19.37 -13.94
N LEU A 117 -12.62 20.67 -13.74
CA LEU A 117 -11.32 21.15 -13.24
C LEU A 117 -11.07 20.82 -11.77
N PHE A 118 -12.12 20.42 -11.05
CA PHE A 118 -12.14 20.32 -9.58
C PHE A 118 -12.64 18.98 -9.06
N LEU A 119 -12.91 18.04 -9.97
CA LEU A 119 -13.43 16.70 -9.69
C LEU A 119 -12.30 15.74 -9.33
N GLU A 120 -11.53 16.09 -8.31
CA GLU A 120 -10.53 15.18 -7.79
C GLU A 120 -11.20 13.98 -7.11
N SER A 121 -10.72 12.78 -7.42
CA SER A 121 -11.31 11.53 -6.93
C SER A 121 -10.32 10.65 -6.16
N GLY A 122 -9.02 10.83 -6.37
CA GLY A 122 -7.99 9.96 -5.80
C GLY A 122 -7.76 8.66 -6.59
N ASP A 123 -8.57 8.43 -7.63
CA ASP A 123 -8.52 7.22 -8.44
C ASP A 123 -7.17 7.03 -9.12
N THR A 124 -6.79 5.77 -9.26
CA THR A 124 -5.61 5.34 -10.03
C THR A 124 -5.98 4.48 -11.23
N LEU A 125 -7.25 4.09 -11.34
CA LEU A 125 -7.82 3.26 -12.41
C LEU A 125 -9.19 3.81 -12.86
N GLY A 126 -9.65 3.39 -14.04
CA GLY A 126 -10.96 3.76 -14.56
C GLY A 126 -10.99 5.09 -15.35
N SER A 127 -12.18 5.67 -15.50
CA SER A 127 -12.42 6.84 -16.37
C SER A 127 -11.81 8.15 -15.83
N ASN A 128 -11.55 8.22 -14.53
CA ASN A 128 -11.03 9.43 -13.89
C ASN A 128 -9.52 9.59 -14.06
N VAL A 129 -8.83 8.59 -14.63
CA VAL A 129 -7.37 8.64 -14.88
C VAL A 129 -6.99 8.68 -16.36
N THR A 130 -7.94 9.01 -17.24
CA THR A 130 -7.62 9.28 -18.65
C THR A 130 -6.71 10.50 -18.78
N LEU A 131 -5.89 10.56 -19.83
CA LEU A 131 -5.00 11.71 -20.05
C LEU A 131 -5.79 13.03 -20.11
N LEU A 132 -6.96 13.03 -20.75
CA LEU A 132 -7.83 14.20 -20.81
C LEU A 132 -8.26 14.68 -19.42
N THR A 133 -8.79 13.78 -18.58
CA THR A 133 -9.21 14.12 -17.21
C THR A 133 -8.04 14.69 -16.40
N LYS A 134 -6.88 14.04 -16.50
CA LYS A 134 -5.65 14.47 -15.82
C LYS A 134 -5.20 15.88 -16.23
N GLN A 135 -5.26 16.20 -17.51
CA GLN A 135 -4.88 17.52 -18.02
C GLN A 135 -5.90 18.62 -17.69
N LEU A 136 -7.14 18.24 -17.35
CA LEU A 136 -8.13 19.18 -16.81
C LEU A 136 -7.88 19.48 -15.32
N LEU A 137 -7.54 18.44 -14.55
CA LEU A 137 -7.30 18.56 -13.11
C LEU A 137 -5.98 19.25 -12.78
N HIS A 138 -4.95 19.10 -13.62
CA HIS A 138 -3.60 19.59 -13.35
C HIS A 138 -3.08 20.54 -14.44
N GLY A 139 -2.47 21.66 -14.04
CA GLY A 139 -1.82 22.61 -14.95
C GLY A 139 -0.46 22.12 -15.47
N ALA A 140 -0.12 22.49 -16.71
CA ALA A 140 1.18 22.21 -17.29
C ALA A 140 2.29 23.00 -16.57
N GLY A 141 3.29 22.28 -16.03
CA GLY A 141 4.23 22.85 -15.07
C GLY A 141 3.57 22.91 -13.69
N PRO A 142 3.85 21.96 -12.76
CA PRO A 142 3.09 21.82 -11.53
C PRO A 142 2.89 23.16 -10.80
N LEU A 143 1.63 23.54 -10.58
CA LEU A 143 1.25 24.92 -10.24
C LEU A 143 1.96 25.45 -8.98
N HIS A 144 2.15 24.59 -8.00
CA HIS A 144 2.71 24.93 -6.69
C HIS A 144 4.23 24.66 -6.58
N ARG A 145 4.93 24.42 -7.69
CA ARG A 145 6.33 23.93 -7.70
C ARG A 145 7.31 24.83 -6.93
N ASP A 146 7.13 26.14 -7.03
CA ASP A 146 8.01 27.12 -6.38
C ASP A 146 7.49 27.55 -5.00
N ASP A 147 6.49 26.85 -4.47
CA ASP A 147 5.84 27.18 -3.22
C ASP A 147 6.31 26.32 -2.05
N THR A 148 7.27 26.87 -1.30
CA THR A 148 7.93 26.26 -0.14
C THR A 148 7.08 26.19 1.12
N GLU A 149 5.83 26.67 1.10
CA GLU A 149 4.96 26.59 2.26
C GLU A 149 4.06 25.35 2.23
N PRO A 150 4.23 24.37 3.13
CA PRO A 150 3.37 23.19 3.12
C PRO A 150 1.90 23.55 3.40
N LEU A 151 1.02 22.69 2.88
CA LEU A 151 -0.35 22.58 3.40
C LEU A 151 -0.29 22.02 4.83
N ARG A 152 -1.07 22.59 5.75
CA ARG A 152 -0.99 22.25 7.19
C ARG A 152 -2.37 21.93 7.75
N LEU A 153 -2.50 20.74 8.35
CA LEU A 153 -3.65 20.34 9.16
C LEU A 153 -3.14 19.88 10.52
N TYR A 154 -3.27 20.74 11.55
CA TYR A 154 -2.77 20.47 12.89
C TYR A 154 -3.91 20.44 13.91
N ALA A 155 -4.06 19.30 14.58
CA ALA A 155 -4.86 19.16 15.80
C ALA A 155 -3.88 19.05 16.98
N GLY A 156 -3.91 20.01 17.90
CA GLY A 156 -2.91 20.17 18.96
C GLY A 156 -2.94 19.02 19.95
N GLU A 157 -4.05 18.89 20.67
CA GLU A 157 -4.28 17.82 21.67
C GLU A 157 -5.32 16.79 21.20
N GLY A 158 -6.03 17.10 20.12
CA GLY A 158 -7.17 16.33 19.64
C GLY A 158 -6.87 15.41 18.46
N ASP A 159 -7.94 15.03 17.79
CA ASP A 159 -7.93 14.10 16.67
C ASP A 159 -8.07 14.84 15.34
N ILE A 160 -7.71 14.18 14.23
CA ILE A 160 -8.19 14.53 12.90
C ILE A 160 -9.06 13.37 12.40
N SER A 161 -10.32 13.63 12.07
CA SER A 161 -11.24 12.53 11.70
C SER A 161 -12.30 12.89 10.67
N GLY A 162 -12.62 11.94 9.77
CA GLY A 162 -13.72 12.04 8.80
C GLY A 162 -13.40 12.90 7.57
N LEU A 163 -12.12 13.00 7.18
CA LEU A 163 -11.66 13.96 6.18
C LEU A 163 -11.17 13.28 4.89
N THR A 164 -11.64 13.77 3.74
CA THR A 164 -10.95 13.58 2.46
C THR A 164 -10.13 14.81 2.12
N LEU A 165 -8.85 14.63 1.77
CA LEU A 165 -7.92 15.71 1.40
C LEU A 165 -7.33 15.46 0.03
N PHE A 166 -7.37 16.48 -0.84
CA PHE A 166 -6.59 16.56 -2.07
C PHE A 166 -5.59 17.71 -1.95
N ALA A 167 -4.30 17.37 -1.90
CA ALA A 167 -3.22 18.34 -1.76
C ALA A 167 -2.20 18.17 -2.90
N PRO A 168 -2.09 19.13 -3.83
CA PRO A 168 -1.21 19.05 -5.00
C PRO A 168 0.22 19.52 -4.69
N LYS A 169 0.61 19.50 -3.42
CA LYS A 169 1.92 19.90 -2.92
C LYS A 169 2.19 19.26 -1.57
N PHE A 170 3.45 19.30 -1.15
CA PHE A 170 3.87 18.62 0.08
C PHE A 170 3.10 19.16 1.29
N SER A 171 2.75 18.26 2.19
CA SER A 171 1.73 18.47 3.20
C SER A 171 2.18 17.98 4.57
N ARG A 172 1.77 18.67 5.65
CA ARG A 172 1.97 18.25 7.03
C ARG A 172 0.61 18.10 7.72
N VAL A 173 0.26 16.87 8.05
CA VAL A 173 -0.96 16.49 8.77
C VAL A 173 -0.53 15.89 10.10
N ILE A 174 -0.86 16.56 11.21
CA ILE A 174 -0.39 16.17 12.54
C ILE A 174 -1.57 16.23 13.52
N ALA A 175 -1.83 15.15 14.24
CA ALA A 175 -2.79 15.10 15.34
C ALA A 175 -2.09 14.79 16.66
N GLY A 176 -2.42 15.52 17.72
CA GLY A 176 -1.92 15.27 19.08
C GLY A 176 -2.33 13.93 19.65
N ARG A 177 -3.45 13.38 19.18
CA ARG A 177 -3.96 12.07 19.61
C ARG A 177 -4.13 11.12 18.44
N ASP A 178 -5.29 11.05 17.78
CA ASP A 178 -5.52 10.07 16.72
C ASP A 178 -5.80 10.71 15.35
N ILE A 179 -5.44 10.01 14.28
CA ILE A 179 -5.98 10.25 12.94
C ILE A 179 -6.88 9.07 12.58
N SER A 180 -8.13 9.31 12.19
CA SER A 180 -9.07 8.22 11.93
C SER A 180 -10.08 8.49 10.83
N ASP A 181 -10.44 7.47 10.04
CA ASP A 181 -11.48 7.55 9.00
C ASP A 181 -11.19 8.68 7.99
N ILE A 182 -10.09 8.53 7.25
CA ILE A 182 -9.57 9.54 6.32
C ILE A 182 -9.34 9.01 4.90
N SER A 183 -9.16 9.91 3.95
CA SER A 183 -8.58 9.60 2.65
C SER A 183 -7.72 10.76 2.19
N PHE A 184 -6.41 10.58 2.21
CA PHE A 184 -5.45 11.63 1.90
C PHE A 184 -4.76 11.32 0.57
N TYR A 185 -5.03 12.16 -0.42
CA TYR A 185 -4.46 12.12 -1.76
C TYR A 185 -3.54 13.32 -1.91
N ILE A 186 -2.27 13.11 -1.59
CA ILE A 186 -1.25 14.13 -1.45
C ILE A 186 -0.23 14.02 -2.58
N GLN A 187 0.61 15.04 -2.75
CA GLN A 187 1.56 15.13 -3.84
C GLN A 187 2.84 15.83 -3.41
N ASN A 188 3.99 15.30 -3.81
CA ASN A 188 5.27 15.99 -3.77
C ASN A 188 5.63 16.46 -5.19
N LEU A 189 6.26 17.62 -5.29
CA LEU A 189 6.63 18.26 -6.56
C LEU A 189 8.13 18.17 -6.85
N SER A 190 8.94 17.93 -5.81
CA SER A 190 10.39 17.79 -5.90
C SER A 190 10.90 16.56 -5.14
N SER A 191 12.11 16.08 -5.47
CA SER A 191 12.73 14.97 -4.76
C SER A 191 13.22 15.32 -3.36
N SER A 192 13.28 16.61 -3.01
CA SER A 192 13.56 17.10 -1.65
C SER A 192 12.30 17.31 -0.83
N ASP A 193 11.11 17.13 -1.41
CA ASP A 193 9.87 17.32 -0.67
C ASP A 193 9.65 16.16 0.32
N THR A 194 9.31 16.51 1.55
CA THR A 194 8.86 15.56 2.58
C THR A 194 7.44 15.89 3.01
N SER A 195 6.53 14.96 2.74
CA SER A 195 5.16 14.98 3.25
C SER A 195 5.04 14.14 4.52
N LEU A 196 4.21 14.58 5.47
CA LEU A 196 4.07 13.96 6.78
C LEU A 196 2.59 13.74 7.13
N VAL A 197 2.27 12.53 7.58
CA VAL A 197 1.02 12.19 8.26
C VAL A 197 1.38 11.55 9.61
N ALA A 198 1.16 12.28 10.70
CA ALA A 198 1.57 11.85 12.03
C ALA A 198 0.44 11.93 13.06
N SER A 199 0.38 10.95 13.96
CA SER A 199 -0.51 10.98 15.13
C SER A 199 0.26 10.75 16.42
N GLY A 200 -0.15 11.42 17.49
CA GLY A 200 0.45 11.26 18.81
C GLY A 200 0.20 9.89 19.45
N ARG A 201 -0.85 9.18 18.98
CA ARG A 201 -1.24 7.86 19.46
C ARG A 201 -1.59 6.93 18.30
N ASP A 202 -2.82 6.89 17.81
CA ASP A 202 -3.22 5.90 16.80
C ASP A 202 -3.45 6.52 15.43
N LEU A 203 -3.11 5.77 14.38
CA LEU A 203 -3.36 6.15 13.00
C LEU A 203 -4.20 5.04 12.37
N LEU A 204 -5.47 5.36 12.11
CA LEU A 204 -6.53 4.43 11.73
C LEU A 204 -7.22 4.89 10.44
N PRO A 205 -6.54 4.85 9.26
CA PRO A 205 -7.07 5.42 8.03
C PRO A 205 -8.48 4.94 7.69
N TYR A 206 -8.72 3.64 7.76
CA TYR A 206 -10.06 3.07 7.68
C TYR A 206 -10.53 2.60 9.05
N THR A 207 -11.61 3.18 9.57
CA THR A 207 -12.30 2.64 10.73
C THR A 207 -13.77 3.00 10.72
N THR A 208 -14.63 2.01 10.97
CA THR A 208 -16.06 2.23 11.17
C THR A 208 -16.40 2.60 12.62
N LEU A 209 -15.39 2.66 13.49
CA LEU A 209 -15.53 2.85 14.93
C LEU A 209 -14.95 4.18 15.43
N SER A 210 -14.57 5.11 14.54
CA SER A 210 -14.14 6.46 14.93
C SER A 210 -15.17 7.14 15.82
N HIS A 211 -14.73 8.00 16.74
CA HIS A 211 -15.60 8.71 17.66
C HIS A 211 -16.76 9.45 16.95
N LEU A 212 -16.45 10.29 15.95
CA LEU A 212 -17.45 11.06 15.19
C LEU A 212 -18.49 10.16 14.50
N ARG A 213 -18.09 8.97 14.06
CA ARG A 213 -19.01 8.01 13.41
C ARG A 213 -19.96 7.36 14.40
N GLN A 214 -19.50 7.09 15.62
CA GLN A 214 -20.37 6.61 16.70
C GLN A 214 -21.40 7.68 17.07
N GLU A 215 -20.99 8.95 17.15
CA GLU A 215 -21.90 10.08 17.35
C GLU A 215 -22.91 10.23 16.20
N ALA A 216 -22.45 10.18 14.95
CA ALA A 216 -23.29 10.24 13.76
C ALA A 216 -24.27 9.06 13.62
N SER A 217 -23.99 7.94 14.29
CA SER A 217 -24.84 6.74 14.31
C SER A 217 -25.79 6.69 15.51
N SER A 218 -25.80 7.72 16.37
CA SER A 218 -26.68 7.80 17.54
C SER A 218 -28.15 8.05 17.14
N GLY A 219 -29.07 7.71 18.04
CA GLY A 219 -30.51 7.84 17.77
C GLY A 219 -30.93 9.28 17.45
N GLY A 220 -31.69 9.46 16.37
CA GLY A 220 -32.05 10.79 15.85
C GLY A 220 -31.08 11.33 14.80
N ASN A 221 -29.96 10.66 14.54
CA ASN A 221 -29.02 10.98 13.47
C ASN A 221 -29.17 10.00 12.29
N ALA A 222 -28.75 10.47 11.11
CA ALA A 222 -28.57 9.64 9.93
C ALA A 222 -27.28 10.05 9.22
N ILE A 223 -26.56 9.08 8.68
CA ILE A 223 -25.37 9.34 7.87
C ILE A 223 -25.83 9.57 6.43
N SER A 224 -25.40 10.69 5.84
CA SER A 224 -25.71 11.05 4.46
C SER A 224 -25.21 9.97 3.51
N ALA A 225 -26.08 9.42 2.67
CA ALA A 225 -25.67 8.45 1.64
C ALA A 225 -24.75 9.07 0.58
N SER A 226 -24.82 10.39 0.36
CA SER A 226 -24.02 11.07 -0.67
C SER A 226 -22.63 11.49 -0.20
N SER A 227 -22.42 11.67 1.11
CA SER A 227 -21.17 12.23 1.64
C SER A 227 -20.70 11.63 2.96
N GLY A 228 -21.49 10.77 3.62
CA GLY A 228 -21.25 10.27 4.99
C GLY A 228 -20.64 8.86 5.08
N ALA A 229 -20.42 8.18 3.95
CA ALA A 229 -19.78 6.84 3.95
C ALA A 229 -18.42 6.85 4.67
N PRO A 230 -17.97 5.72 5.28
CA PRO A 230 -16.57 5.55 5.67
C PRO A 230 -15.65 5.99 4.54
N ARG A 231 -14.58 6.70 4.90
CA ARG A 231 -13.57 7.10 3.95
C ARG A 231 -12.82 5.87 3.46
N ASP A 232 -12.21 5.95 2.29
CA ASP A 232 -11.57 4.80 1.66
C ASP A 232 -10.39 4.26 2.50
N GLY A 233 -9.83 5.08 3.39
CA GLY A 233 -8.70 4.70 4.25
C GLY A 233 -7.36 4.70 3.53
N ASP A 234 -7.22 5.60 2.55
CA ASP A 234 -5.99 5.76 1.79
C ASP A 234 -5.09 6.85 2.36
N ILE A 235 -3.79 6.62 2.27
CA ILE A 235 -2.77 7.67 2.26
C ILE A 235 -1.94 7.44 0.99
N GLN A 236 -2.20 8.23 -0.04
CA GLN A 236 -1.61 8.07 -1.37
C GLN A 236 -0.78 9.31 -1.72
N ILE A 237 0.49 9.10 -2.06
CA ILE A 237 1.43 10.15 -2.49
C ILE A 237 1.76 10.04 -3.98
N SER A 238 1.60 11.15 -4.70
CA SER A 238 2.11 11.31 -6.07
C SER A 238 3.45 12.05 -6.08
N GLY A 239 4.28 11.81 -7.08
CA GLY A 239 5.60 12.43 -7.25
C GLY A 239 6.71 11.86 -6.36
N PRO A 240 7.95 12.38 -6.51
CA PRO A 240 9.14 11.87 -5.84
C PRO A 240 9.28 12.39 -4.39
N GLY A 241 10.44 12.16 -3.76
CA GLY A 241 10.74 12.63 -2.41
C GLY A 241 10.38 11.61 -1.35
N THR A 242 9.82 12.03 -0.23
CA THR A 242 9.50 11.14 0.89
C THR A 242 8.09 11.39 1.42
N LEU A 243 7.37 10.31 1.74
CA LEU A 243 6.19 10.32 2.60
C LEU A 243 6.53 9.62 3.92
N GLN A 244 6.35 10.33 5.02
CA GLN A 244 6.44 9.79 6.37
C GLN A 244 5.03 9.56 6.94
N VAL A 245 4.76 8.34 7.40
CA VAL A 245 3.51 7.97 8.09
C VAL A 245 3.86 7.43 9.48
N LEU A 246 3.62 8.24 10.50
CA LEU A 246 4.19 8.05 11.84
C LEU A 246 3.09 8.01 12.92
N ALA A 247 2.85 6.83 13.49
CA ALA A 247 1.92 6.65 14.60
C ALA A 247 2.67 6.57 15.93
N GLY A 248 2.21 7.31 16.94
CA GLY A 248 2.83 7.28 18.26
C GLY A 248 2.69 5.94 18.98
N ARG A 249 1.67 5.15 18.62
CA ARG A 249 1.35 3.83 19.16
C ARG A 249 1.02 2.85 18.05
N THR A 250 -0.21 2.82 17.54
CA THR A 250 -0.64 1.80 16.57
C THR A 250 -0.97 2.41 15.22
N LEU A 251 -0.44 1.82 14.16
CA LEU A 251 -0.92 2.02 12.79
C LEU A 251 -1.77 0.83 12.39
N ASP A 252 -3.07 1.02 12.19
CA ASP A 252 -3.98 -0.02 11.69
C ASP A 252 -4.70 0.48 10.44
N LEU A 253 -4.38 -0.12 9.30
CA LEU A 253 -4.96 0.28 8.02
C LEU A 253 -6.44 -0.10 7.89
N GLY A 254 -6.96 -0.95 8.78
CA GLY A 254 -8.36 -1.36 8.81
C GLY A 254 -8.72 -2.42 7.76
N ILE A 255 -10.00 -2.80 7.74
CA ILE A 255 -10.54 -3.93 6.95
C ILE A 255 -11.50 -3.48 5.83
N GLY A 256 -11.46 -2.20 5.45
CA GLY A 256 -12.28 -1.69 4.35
C GLY A 256 -11.90 -2.33 3.02
N SER A 257 -12.85 -2.37 2.09
CA SER A 257 -12.65 -2.93 0.74
C SER A 257 -11.62 -2.13 -0.07
N ASN A 258 -10.93 -2.83 -0.97
CA ASN A 258 -10.19 -2.20 -2.07
C ASN A 258 -11.18 -1.91 -3.20
N ASN A 259 -11.24 -0.66 -3.64
CA ASN A 259 -12.22 -0.22 -4.62
C ASN A 259 -11.71 -0.47 -6.06
N PRO A 260 -12.60 -0.78 -7.04
CA PRO A 260 -12.19 -1.05 -8.42
C PRO A 260 -11.50 0.11 -9.16
N ASN A 261 -11.71 1.34 -8.71
CA ASN A 261 -11.05 2.57 -9.17
C ASN A 261 -9.61 2.73 -8.64
N GLY A 262 -9.13 1.80 -7.81
CA GLY A 262 -7.80 1.83 -7.23
C GLY A 262 -7.66 2.71 -5.99
N THR A 263 -8.77 3.05 -5.33
CA THR A 263 -8.77 3.61 -3.97
C THR A 263 -9.05 2.51 -2.92
N GLY A 264 -8.93 2.85 -1.64
CA GLY A 264 -9.12 1.94 -0.51
C GLY A 264 -8.04 0.86 -0.41
N VAL A 265 -6.86 1.12 -0.95
CA VAL A 265 -5.77 0.16 -1.09
C VAL A 265 -4.79 0.22 0.10
N GLY A 266 -4.66 1.36 0.77
CA GLY A 266 -3.75 1.53 1.93
C GLY A 266 -2.78 2.70 1.77
N ILE A 267 -1.49 2.47 2.05
CA ILE A 267 -0.45 3.49 1.93
C ILE A 267 0.31 3.28 0.62
N THR A 268 0.25 4.23 -0.31
CA THR A 268 0.80 4.02 -1.65
C THR A 268 1.58 5.22 -2.19
N SER A 269 2.68 4.95 -2.87
CA SER A 269 3.44 5.89 -3.68
C SER A 269 3.26 5.55 -5.15
N ILE A 270 2.73 6.50 -5.93
CA ILE A 270 2.19 6.23 -7.27
C ILE A 270 2.88 7.02 -8.40
N GLY A 271 3.98 7.72 -8.10
CA GLY A 271 4.70 8.54 -9.08
C GLY A 271 3.78 9.55 -9.75
N ASN A 272 3.82 9.63 -11.09
CA ASN A 272 2.94 10.51 -11.88
C ASN A 272 1.58 9.90 -12.28
N THR A 273 1.15 8.81 -11.62
CA THR A 273 -0.07 8.08 -12.01
C THR A 273 -1.32 8.98 -12.02
N ARG A 274 -1.43 9.96 -11.11
CA ARG A 274 -2.55 10.92 -11.09
C ARG A 274 -2.24 12.22 -11.83
N ASN A 275 -1.06 12.79 -11.59
CA ASN A 275 -0.64 14.04 -12.23
C ASN A 275 0.44 13.79 -13.29
N PRO A 276 0.12 13.92 -14.60
CA PRO A 276 1.01 13.55 -15.70
C PRO A 276 2.17 14.54 -15.89
N TYR A 277 2.18 15.65 -15.16
CA TYR A 277 3.26 16.64 -15.21
C TYR A 277 4.32 16.44 -14.12
N LEU A 278 4.20 15.38 -13.30
CA LEU A 278 5.23 14.98 -12.35
C LEU A 278 6.25 14.04 -13.00
N PRO A 279 7.47 13.95 -12.43
CA PRO A 279 8.41 12.87 -12.71
C PRO A 279 7.77 11.49 -12.51
N ASP A 280 8.28 10.50 -13.22
CA ASP A 280 7.81 9.12 -13.10
C ASP A 280 8.06 8.55 -11.70
N ASP A 281 9.19 8.92 -11.10
CA ASP A 281 9.64 8.38 -9.82
C ASP A 281 8.62 8.63 -8.70
N GLY A 282 8.37 7.58 -7.93
CA GLY A 282 7.59 7.65 -6.69
C GLY A 282 8.43 8.12 -5.51
N ALA A 283 7.75 8.55 -4.45
CA ALA A 283 8.34 8.85 -3.17
C ALA A 283 8.76 7.57 -2.41
N ASN A 284 9.79 7.70 -1.59
CA ASN A 284 10.12 6.75 -0.52
C ASN A 284 9.02 6.76 0.55
N LEU A 285 8.76 5.61 1.16
CA LEU A 285 7.80 5.47 2.25
C LEU A 285 8.54 5.16 3.56
N VAL A 286 8.43 6.05 4.54
CA VAL A 286 8.90 5.80 5.90
C VAL A 286 7.70 5.61 6.83
N ILE A 287 7.55 4.40 7.34
CA ILE A 287 6.39 3.99 8.14
C ILE A 287 6.86 3.67 9.57
N GLY A 288 6.32 4.38 10.55
CA GLY A 288 6.66 4.18 11.96
C GLY A 288 5.43 3.95 12.81
N ALA A 289 5.49 3.00 13.73
CA ALA A 289 4.50 2.87 14.79
C ALA A 289 5.18 2.58 16.13
N GLY A 290 4.55 3.04 17.21
CA GLY A 290 5.09 2.88 18.56
C GLY A 290 6.33 3.71 18.80
N ILE A 291 6.43 4.87 18.15
CA ILE A 291 7.55 5.82 18.25
C ILE A 291 7.17 7.08 19.06
N GLY A 292 6.01 7.08 19.71
CA GLY A 292 5.44 8.25 20.40
C GLY A 292 5.11 9.42 19.46
N PRO A 293 4.61 10.54 19.99
CA PRO A 293 4.31 11.72 19.19
C PRO A 293 5.53 12.22 18.41
N SER A 294 5.30 12.64 17.17
CA SER A 294 6.36 13.00 16.24
C SER A 294 5.93 14.17 15.35
N LEU A 295 6.87 15.08 15.09
CA LEU A 295 6.69 16.16 14.10
C LEU A 295 7.35 15.84 12.76
N GLY A 296 7.85 14.63 12.57
CA GLY A 296 8.68 14.20 11.45
C GLY A 296 9.78 13.26 11.97
N LEU A 297 10.47 12.55 11.09
CA LEU A 297 11.49 11.58 11.49
C LEU A 297 12.63 12.25 12.27
N ALA A 298 13.08 13.43 11.81
CA ALA A 298 14.09 14.23 12.51
C ALA A 298 13.59 14.77 13.86
N GLY A 299 12.30 15.15 13.92
CA GLY A 299 11.62 15.65 15.12
C GLY A 299 10.87 14.58 15.92
N SER A 300 11.30 13.32 15.85
CA SER A 300 10.66 12.19 16.53
C SER A 300 11.27 11.91 17.92
N ASN A 301 10.71 10.96 18.66
CA ASN A 301 11.31 10.50 19.92
C ASN A 301 12.48 9.53 19.72
N LEU A 302 12.84 9.22 18.47
CA LEU A 302 14.03 8.45 18.15
C LEU A 302 15.27 9.33 18.36
N ASN A 303 16.38 8.74 18.81
CA ASN A 303 17.63 9.49 19.01
C ASN A 303 18.41 9.63 17.69
N VAL A 304 17.77 10.18 16.65
CA VAL A 304 18.34 10.26 15.29
C VAL A 304 19.65 11.05 15.29
N ALA A 305 19.71 12.19 15.99
CA ALA A 305 20.92 13.01 16.06
C ALA A 305 22.10 12.25 16.70
N GLU A 306 21.87 11.54 17.81
CA GLU A 306 22.90 10.70 18.46
C GLU A 306 23.31 9.53 17.54
N PHE A 307 22.35 8.95 16.82
CA PHE A 307 22.62 7.88 15.88
C PHE A 307 23.48 8.36 14.70
N ILE A 308 23.22 9.56 14.18
CA ILE A 308 24.00 10.17 13.10
C ILE A 308 25.46 10.33 13.53
N ASP A 309 25.71 10.96 14.68
CA ASP A 309 27.06 11.15 15.23
C ASP A 309 27.78 9.81 15.48
N THR A 310 27.05 8.82 16.01
CA THR A 310 27.65 7.54 16.41
C THR A 310 27.95 6.61 15.22
N TYR A 311 27.10 6.61 14.19
CA TYR A 311 27.12 5.59 13.14
C TYR A 311 27.21 6.12 11.72
N VAL A 312 26.61 7.28 11.43
CA VAL A 312 26.53 7.82 10.07
C VAL A 312 27.79 8.62 9.73
N GLU A 313 28.21 9.51 10.63
CA GLU A 313 29.40 10.38 10.47
C GLU A 313 30.72 9.65 10.81
N THR A 314 30.82 8.39 10.40
CA THR A 314 32.00 7.55 10.59
C THR A 314 32.53 7.03 9.25
N GLU A 315 33.76 6.50 9.21
CA GLU A 315 34.30 5.90 7.99
C GLU A 315 33.43 4.74 7.47
N GLN A 316 32.85 3.97 8.39
CA GLN A 316 31.94 2.89 8.03
C GLN A 316 30.57 3.42 7.58
N GLY A 317 30.03 4.43 8.27
CA GLY A 317 28.80 5.12 7.87
C GLY A 317 28.89 5.71 6.47
N ALA A 318 30.02 6.33 6.12
CA ALA A 318 30.28 6.84 4.78
C ALA A 318 30.26 5.74 3.69
N LYS A 319 30.69 4.51 4.01
CA LYS A 319 30.58 3.36 3.10
C LYS A 319 29.14 2.95 2.89
N TYR A 320 28.33 2.92 3.95
CA TYR A 320 26.90 2.65 3.84
C TYR A 320 26.17 3.75 3.05
N LEU A 321 26.45 5.03 3.31
CA LEU A 321 25.86 6.13 2.55
C LEU A 321 26.17 6.04 1.06
N LYS A 322 27.39 5.64 0.68
CA LYS A 322 27.75 5.41 -0.72
C LYS A 322 26.98 4.26 -1.35
N GLU A 323 26.58 3.26 -0.56
CA GLU A 323 25.74 2.14 -1.00
C GLU A 323 24.28 2.58 -1.16
N ILE A 324 23.76 3.34 -0.19
CA ILE A 324 22.35 3.76 -0.10
C ILE A 324 22.03 4.86 -1.13
N ALA A 325 22.86 5.89 -1.20
CA ALA A 325 22.65 7.07 -2.03
C ALA A 325 23.99 7.50 -2.67
N PRO A 326 24.42 6.81 -3.75
CA PRO A 326 25.71 7.08 -4.38
C PRO A 326 25.84 8.55 -4.82
N GLY A 327 26.88 9.23 -4.34
CA GLY A 327 27.17 10.62 -4.70
C GLY A 327 26.40 11.67 -3.89
N ILE A 328 25.63 11.26 -2.88
CA ILE A 328 24.99 12.21 -1.95
C ILE A 328 26.05 12.92 -1.10
N ASP A 329 25.86 14.20 -0.86
CA ASP A 329 26.56 14.93 0.19
C ASP A 329 25.63 15.07 1.40
N PHE A 330 25.79 14.15 2.35
CA PHE A 330 24.96 14.05 3.56
C PHE A 330 24.90 15.35 4.37
N SER A 331 25.95 16.18 4.33
CA SER A 331 26.00 17.44 5.09
C SER A 331 25.15 18.56 4.49
N THR A 332 24.69 18.39 3.26
CA THR A 332 23.97 19.43 2.50
C THR A 332 22.48 19.17 2.34
N VAL A 333 22.02 17.96 2.66
CA VAL A 333 20.59 17.62 2.65
C VAL A 333 19.93 18.11 3.94
N ASP A 334 18.61 18.31 3.90
CA ASP A 334 17.87 18.75 5.09
C ASP A 334 17.78 17.68 6.18
N ASP A 335 17.41 18.09 7.39
CA ASP A 335 17.37 17.23 8.57
C ASP A 335 16.45 16.01 8.39
N GLU A 336 15.35 16.13 7.64
CA GLU A 336 14.42 15.01 7.40
C GLU A 336 15.03 13.98 6.45
N GLU A 337 15.74 14.43 5.41
CA GLU A 337 16.48 13.57 4.51
C GLU A 337 17.70 12.95 5.19
N GLN A 338 18.40 13.69 6.06
CA GLN A 338 19.45 13.13 6.92
C GLN A 338 18.89 12.02 7.83
N ALA A 339 17.73 12.25 8.44
CA ALA A 339 17.06 11.28 9.28
C ALA A 339 16.65 10.02 8.50
N ARG A 340 16.14 10.19 7.27
CA ARG A 340 15.78 9.07 6.39
C ARG A 340 17.02 8.24 6.04
N LEU A 341 18.11 8.89 5.63
CA LEU A 341 19.37 8.22 5.33
C LEU A 341 19.98 7.53 6.55
N ALA A 342 19.82 8.11 7.74
CA ALA A 342 20.25 7.48 8.99
C ALA A 342 19.50 6.17 9.27
N VAL A 343 18.19 6.13 9.01
CA VAL A 343 17.39 4.89 9.08
C VAL A 343 17.87 3.84 8.06
N GLU A 344 18.25 4.25 6.85
CA GLU A 344 18.82 3.33 5.87
C GLU A 344 20.18 2.78 6.29
N VAL A 345 21.04 3.62 6.88
CA VAL A 345 22.30 3.20 7.51
C VAL A 345 22.05 2.21 8.64
N PHE A 346 21.02 2.43 9.45
CA PHE A 346 20.60 1.50 10.49
C PHE A 346 20.31 0.10 9.93
N TYR A 347 19.56 -0.03 8.83
CA TYR A 347 19.34 -1.35 8.20
C TYR A 347 20.63 -2.00 7.68
N ARG A 348 21.60 -1.23 7.20
CA ARG A 348 22.91 -1.79 6.77
C ARG A 348 23.70 -2.35 7.94
N ILE A 349 23.62 -1.73 9.12
CA ILE A 349 24.23 -2.26 10.34
C ILE A 349 23.56 -3.58 10.76
N LEU A 350 22.22 -3.65 10.71
CA LEU A 350 21.47 -4.87 11.02
C LEU A 350 21.82 -6.01 10.06
N ARG A 351 21.87 -5.72 8.76
CA ARG A 351 22.28 -6.64 7.70
C ARG A 351 23.66 -7.23 7.98
N ASP A 352 24.65 -6.37 8.18
CA ASP A 352 26.04 -6.79 8.32
C ASP A 352 26.23 -7.63 9.60
N ALA A 353 25.55 -7.30 10.70
CA ALA A 353 25.55 -8.11 11.92
C ALA A 353 24.98 -9.52 11.69
N GLY A 354 23.88 -9.66 10.94
CA GLY A 354 23.33 -10.95 10.55
C GLY A 354 24.28 -11.77 9.69
N ARG A 355 24.89 -11.14 8.68
CA ARG A 355 25.89 -11.79 7.81
C ARG A 355 27.14 -12.22 8.58
N ASP A 356 27.58 -11.45 9.58
CA ASP A 356 28.72 -11.80 10.42
C ASP A 356 28.42 -12.92 11.42
N TYR A 357 27.18 -13.00 11.93
CA TYR A 357 26.72 -14.16 12.69
C TYR A 357 26.86 -15.44 11.85
N LEU A 358 26.46 -15.41 10.58
CA LEU A 358 26.53 -16.59 9.70
C LEU A 358 27.95 -17.09 9.42
N LYS A 359 28.94 -16.19 9.43
CA LYS A 359 30.37 -16.56 9.29
C LYS A 359 30.96 -17.16 10.56
N THR A 360 30.47 -16.75 11.72
CA THR A 360 31.13 -17.00 13.01
C THR A 360 30.38 -18.00 13.91
N GLY A 361 29.07 -18.12 13.74
CA GLY A 361 28.16 -18.88 14.62
C GLY A 361 28.04 -18.30 16.04
N ARG A 362 28.55 -17.09 16.31
CA ARG A 362 28.66 -16.53 17.66
C ARG A 362 27.65 -15.40 17.85
N LYS A 363 26.84 -15.47 18.92
CA LYS A 363 25.89 -14.40 19.30
C LYS A 363 26.54 -13.03 19.47
N LYS A 364 27.84 -12.98 19.80
CA LYS A 364 28.64 -11.75 19.87
C LYS A 364 28.61 -10.92 18.57
N SER A 365 28.38 -11.55 17.43
CA SER A 365 28.32 -10.87 16.13
C SER A 365 27.09 -9.94 16.00
N TYR A 366 26.09 -10.09 16.88
CA TYR A 366 24.96 -9.17 16.97
C TYR A 366 25.24 -7.92 17.83
N GLU A 367 26.38 -7.83 18.55
CA GLU A 367 26.69 -6.68 19.40
C GLU A 367 26.65 -5.33 18.66
N PRO A 368 27.15 -5.17 17.42
CA PRO A 368 27.04 -3.91 16.69
C PRO A 368 25.59 -3.49 16.44
N ALA A 369 24.73 -4.43 16.02
CA ALA A 369 23.31 -4.20 15.80
C ALA A 369 22.58 -3.87 17.10
N ASN A 370 22.82 -4.62 18.17
CA ASN A 370 22.19 -4.36 19.47
C ASN A 370 22.54 -2.96 20.00
N LYS A 371 23.80 -2.52 19.84
CA LYS A 371 24.20 -1.16 20.20
C LYS A 371 23.54 -0.10 19.32
N ALA A 372 23.43 -0.34 18.01
CA ALA A 372 22.75 0.56 17.09
C ALA A 372 21.26 0.72 17.45
N ILE A 373 20.59 -0.39 17.81
CA ILE A 373 19.23 -0.42 18.34
C ILE A 373 19.14 0.39 19.64
N GLU A 374 20.04 0.17 20.60
CA GLU A 374 20.08 0.91 21.87
C GLU A 374 20.34 2.41 21.69
N VAL A 375 21.16 2.80 20.70
CA VAL A 375 21.40 4.22 20.40
C VAL A 375 20.15 4.83 19.79
N LEU A 376 19.60 4.25 18.72
CA LEU A 376 18.46 4.83 17.99
C LEU A 376 17.18 4.88 18.84
N PHE A 377 16.90 3.83 19.61
CA PHE A 377 15.66 3.67 20.38
C PHE A 377 15.83 3.94 21.88
N GLY A 378 17.04 4.14 22.36
CA GLY A 378 17.34 4.18 23.78
C GLY A 378 17.43 2.79 24.42
N LYS A 379 17.99 2.74 25.64
CA LYS A 379 18.25 1.49 26.37
C LYS A 379 17.00 0.86 26.99
N ASP A 380 15.97 1.65 27.23
CA ASP A 380 14.72 1.17 27.79
C ASP A 380 13.73 0.81 26.68
N ALA A 381 13.78 -0.46 26.23
CA ALA A 381 12.88 -0.97 25.21
C ALA A 381 11.39 -0.95 25.65
N THR A 382 11.09 -0.88 26.96
CA THR A 382 9.71 -0.89 27.46
C THR A 382 8.99 0.44 27.28
N LYS A 383 9.73 1.52 26.95
CA LYS A 383 9.17 2.82 26.56
C LYS A 383 8.29 2.71 25.31
N TRP A 384 8.61 1.77 24.42
CA TRP A 384 7.97 1.64 23.13
C TRP A 384 6.81 0.67 23.20
N THR A 385 5.63 1.08 22.71
CA THR A 385 4.44 0.24 22.68
C THR A 385 3.66 0.49 21.40
N GLY A 386 2.99 -0.54 20.89
CA GLY A 386 2.19 -0.47 19.67
C GLY A 386 2.76 -1.33 18.54
N GLU A 387 2.08 -1.32 17.41
CA GLU A 387 2.29 -2.27 16.31
C GLU A 387 1.80 -1.70 14.98
N ILE A 388 2.20 -2.33 13.87
CA ILE A 388 1.66 -2.05 12.54
C ILE A 388 0.78 -3.22 12.11
N LEU A 389 -0.47 -2.90 11.76
CA LEU A 389 -1.48 -3.83 11.28
C LEU A 389 -1.89 -3.39 9.87
N THR A 390 -1.33 -4.01 8.84
CA THR A 390 -1.72 -3.66 7.47
C THR A 390 -3.02 -4.31 7.06
N ARG A 391 -3.43 -5.39 7.76
CA ARG A 391 -4.64 -6.17 7.43
C ARG A 391 -4.60 -6.56 5.95
N SER A 392 -5.70 -6.41 5.21
CA SER A 392 -5.80 -6.74 3.79
C SER A 392 -5.39 -5.58 2.87
N ARG A 393 -4.57 -4.63 3.36
CA ARG A 393 -4.17 -3.42 2.63
C ARG A 393 -2.68 -3.41 2.35
N ASP A 394 -2.32 -2.64 1.32
CA ASP A 394 -0.96 -2.51 0.83
C ASP A 394 -0.19 -1.40 1.54
N ILE A 395 1.12 -1.61 1.65
CA ILE A 395 2.13 -0.56 1.73
C ILE A 395 2.97 -0.71 0.46
N ARG A 396 2.81 0.19 -0.52
CA ARG A 396 3.36 -0.04 -1.88
C ARG A 396 4.00 1.18 -2.49
N THR A 397 5.14 0.98 -3.16
CA THR A 397 5.70 1.92 -4.14
C THR A 397 5.54 1.36 -5.56
N ALA A 398 4.96 2.15 -6.46
CA ALA A 398 4.66 1.69 -7.83
C ALA A 398 5.81 1.94 -8.81
N ASN A 399 6.47 3.09 -8.69
CA ASN A 399 7.41 3.62 -9.69
C ASN A 399 8.76 3.97 -9.02
N GLY A 400 9.39 2.98 -8.37
CA GLY A 400 10.58 3.22 -7.55
C GLY A 400 10.25 3.72 -6.15
N GLY A 401 11.28 3.95 -5.33
CA GLY A 401 11.16 4.38 -3.94
C GLY A 401 11.24 3.21 -2.96
N ASP A 402 12.03 3.43 -1.90
CA ASP A 402 12.26 2.46 -0.83
C ASP A 402 11.09 2.44 0.16
N ILE A 403 10.94 1.33 0.89
CA ILE A 403 10.01 1.21 2.02
C ILE A 403 10.79 0.90 3.28
N SER A 404 10.75 1.82 4.25
CA SER A 404 11.42 1.70 5.55
C SER A 404 10.34 1.59 6.64
N MET A 405 10.36 0.55 7.45
CA MET A 405 9.36 0.29 8.50
C MET A 405 10.01 0.07 9.87
N ILE A 406 9.55 0.82 10.88
CA ILE A 406 10.13 0.80 12.23
C ILE A 406 9.04 0.62 13.30
N THR A 407 9.15 -0.45 14.10
CA THR A 407 8.28 -0.72 15.25
C THR A 407 9.09 -1.13 16.48
N PRO A 408 9.62 -0.18 17.27
CA PRO A 408 10.56 -0.48 18.34
C PRO A 408 9.93 -1.14 19.58
N GLY A 409 8.61 -1.11 19.71
CA GLY A 409 7.88 -1.74 20.81
C GLY A 409 7.10 -3.01 20.46
N GLY A 410 6.93 -3.31 19.18
CA GLY A 410 6.02 -4.37 18.76
C GLY A 410 6.34 -4.96 17.39
N GLY A 411 5.32 -5.58 16.79
CA GLY A 411 5.43 -6.35 15.58
C GLY A 411 4.75 -5.71 14.37
N ILE A 412 4.85 -6.41 13.25
CA ILE A 412 4.16 -6.08 12.01
C ILE A 412 3.32 -7.29 11.62
N THR A 413 2.02 -7.08 11.45
CA THR A 413 1.08 -8.14 11.09
C THR A 413 0.28 -7.74 9.85
N LEU A 414 0.36 -8.57 8.81
CA LEU A 414 -0.47 -8.46 7.60
C LEU A 414 -1.70 -9.39 7.74
N ALA A 415 -2.62 -9.33 6.78
CA ALA A 415 -3.85 -10.13 6.77
C ALA A 415 -3.62 -11.63 7.00
N SER A 416 -4.47 -12.22 7.85
CA SER A 416 -4.64 -13.66 7.99
C SER A 416 -5.77 -14.23 7.12
N SER A 417 -6.56 -13.37 6.46
CA SER A 417 -7.64 -13.76 5.55
C SER A 417 -7.90 -12.68 4.48
N THR A 418 -8.35 -13.08 3.29
CA THR A 418 -8.71 -12.11 2.23
C THR A 418 -10.11 -11.59 2.48
N THR A 419 -10.26 -10.32 2.82
CA THR A 419 -11.56 -9.64 2.83
C THR A 419 -11.82 -9.03 1.46
N GLY A 420 -12.64 -9.69 0.63
CA GLY A 420 -13.09 -9.18 -0.67
C GLY A 420 -12.21 -9.56 -1.88
N SER A 421 -12.69 -9.20 -3.08
CA SER A 421 -11.94 -9.33 -4.33
C SER A 421 -10.85 -8.28 -4.34
N THR A 422 -9.60 -8.69 -4.17
CA THR A 422 -8.46 -7.78 -4.30
C THR A 422 -7.98 -7.80 -5.75
N LEU A 423 -7.83 -6.63 -6.37
CA LEU A 423 -7.22 -6.49 -7.70
C LEU A 423 -5.78 -7.02 -7.71
N ALA A 424 -5.12 -6.98 -6.55
CA ALA A 424 -3.87 -7.67 -6.29
C ALA A 424 -3.77 -8.11 -4.83
N PRO A 425 -3.13 -9.27 -4.52
CA PRO A 425 -2.92 -9.69 -3.14
C PRO A 425 -2.24 -8.61 -2.29
N PRO A 426 -2.71 -8.38 -1.06
CA PRO A 426 -2.19 -7.35 -0.20
C PRO A 426 -0.75 -7.64 0.24
N GLY A 427 0.04 -6.60 0.47
CA GLY A 427 1.39 -6.76 0.97
C GLY A 427 2.21 -5.48 1.05
N ILE A 428 3.46 -5.65 1.48
CA ILE A 428 4.50 -4.63 1.44
C ILE A 428 5.26 -4.83 0.12
N VAL A 429 5.17 -3.90 -0.82
CA VAL A 429 5.64 -4.15 -2.20
C VAL A 429 6.34 -2.96 -2.83
N THR A 430 7.54 -3.16 -3.39
CA THR A 430 8.19 -2.22 -4.31
C THR A 430 8.08 -2.74 -5.75
N ALA A 431 7.12 -2.21 -6.50
CA ALA A 431 6.80 -2.72 -7.85
C ALA A 431 7.80 -2.25 -8.90
N GLY A 432 8.22 -0.99 -8.83
CA GLY A 432 9.22 -0.38 -9.71
C GLY A 432 10.66 -0.73 -9.34
N GLY A 433 10.88 -1.54 -8.30
CA GLY A 433 12.16 -1.72 -7.63
C GLY A 433 12.33 -0.71 -6.49
N GLY A 434 13.26 -0.98 -5.58
CA GLY A 434 13.45 -0.24 -4.33
C GLY A 434 13.62 -1.22 -3.17
N ASN A 435 14.42 -0.82 -2.19
CA ASN A 435 14.73 -1.65 -1.03
C ASN A 435 13.54 -1.70 -0.06
N ILE A 436 13.45 -2.78 0.71
CA ILE A 436 12.53 -2.89 1.85
C ILE A 436 13.35 -3.13 3.12
N GLY A 437 13.30 -2.16 4.03
CA GLY A 437 13.87 -2.26 5.37
C GLY A 437 12.77 -2.42 6.41
N ILE A 438 12.81 -3.48 7.20
CA ILE A 438 11.83 -3.74 8.26
C ILE A 438 12.57 -4.01 9.57
N PHE A 439 12.25 -3.22 10.60
CA PHE A 439 12.66 -3.45 11.97
C PHE A 439 11.43 -3.62 12.86
N ALA A 440 11.35 -4.78 13.49
CA ALA A 440 10.38 -5.06 14.54
C ALA A 440 11.09 -5.54 15.82
N ASN A 441 10.57 -5.11 16.97
CA ASN A 441 10.99 -5.69 18.23
C ASN A 441 10.39 -7.09 18.41
N ASN A 442 9.10 -7.26 18.08
CA ASN A 442 8.40 -8.53 18.10
C ASN A 442 8.38 -9.14 16.68
N SER A 443 7.41 -10.00 16.39
CA SER A 443 7.37 -10.75 15.14
C SER A 443 6.98 -9.92 13.93
N VAL A 444 7.48 -10.35 12.76
CA VAL A 444 6.96 -9.96 11.43
C VAL A 444 6.17 -11.15 10.89
N SER A 445 4.85 -11.00 10.78
CA SER A 445 3.95 -12.06 10.35
C SER A 445 3.13 -11.60 9.15
N ILE A 446 3.34 -12.24 7.99
CA ILE A 446 2.69 -11.78 6.76
C ILE A 446 1.34 -12.46 6.49
N GLY A 447 0.99 -13.49 7.26
CA GLY A 447 -0.24 -14.26 7.11
C GLY A 447 -0.44 -14.83 5.70
N ILE A 448 -1.37 -14.26 4.94
CA ILE A 448 -1.64 -14.64 3.54
C ILE A 448 -1.12 -13.62 2.51
N GLY A 449 -0.48 -12.55 2.98
CA GLY A 449 0.05 -11.47 2.17
C GLY A 449 1.43 -11.78 1.58
N ARG A 450 2.16 -10.70 1.27
CA ARG A 450 3.51 -10.75 0.71
C ARG A 450 4.37 -9.57 1.13
N ILE A 451 5.68 -9.79 1.13
CA ILE A 451 6.71 -8.74 1.19
C ILE A 451 7.59 -8.96 -0.03
N PHE A 452 7.48 -8.12 -1.06
CA PHE A 452 8.21 -8.31 -2.32
C PHE A 452 8.84 -7.04 -2.88
N THR A 453 10.04 -7.20 -3.45
CA THR A 453 10.56 -6.30 -4.48
C THR A 453 10.44 -6.97 -5.86
N LEU A 454 9.81 -6.30 -6.83
CA LEU A 454 9.45 -6.92 -8.13
C LEU A 454 10.46 -6.65 -9.26
N ARG A 455 11.24 -5.59 -9.13
CA ARG A 455 12.25 -5.18 -10.13
C ARG A 455 13.58 -4.90 -9.43
N GLY A 456 14.01 -5.87 -8.61
CA GLY A 456 15.23 -5.77 -7.80
C GLY A 456 15.05 -4.84 -6.60
N GLY A 457 16.14 -4.62 -5.86
CA GLY A 457 16.11 -4.02 -4.53
C GLY A 457 16.26 -5.08 -3.45
N ASP A 458 17.03 -4.76 -2.42
CA ASP A 458 17.35 -5.68 -1.34
C ASP A 458 16.28 -5.63 -0.24
N GLU A 459 16.09 -6.73 0.48
CA GLU A 459 15.24 -6.79 1.66
C GLU A 459 16.07 -7.05 2.92
N VAL A 460 15.89 -6.21 3.95
CA VAL A 460 16.46 -6.43 5.28
C VAL A 460 15.31 -6.48 6.28
N ILE A 461 15.04 -7.67 6.84
CA ILE A 461 13.98 -7.87 7.83
C ILE A 461 14.60 -8.32 9.13
N TRP A 462 14.43 -7.51 10.18
CA TRP A 462 14.91 -7.78 11.52
C TRP A 462 13.76 -7.93 12.51
N SER A 463 13.80 -9.00 13.29
CA SER A 463 12.95 -9.22 14.47
C SER A 463 13.83 -9.46 15.69
N SER A 464 13.78 -8.56 16.69
CA SER A 464 14.67 -8.65 17.85
C SER A 464 14.32 -9.82 18.78
N LYS A 465 13.04 -10.00 19.09
CA LYS A 465 12.50 -10.94 20.09
C LYS A 465 11.54 -11.98 19.51
N GLY A 466 10.97 -11.72 18.35
CA GLY A 466 9.95 -12.57 17.74
C GLY A 466 10.44 -13.31 16.50
N ASP A 467 9.49 -13.86 15.76
CA ASP A 467 9.73 -14.65 14.56
C ASP A 467 9.56 -13.81 13.29
N ILE A 468 10.12 -14.30 12.19
CA ILE A 468 9.81 -13.83 10.83
C ILE A 468 9.08 -14.96 10.12
N ALA A 469 7.79 -14.79 9.84
CA ALA A 469 6.94 -15.81 9.23
C ALA A 469 6.47 -15.37 7.85
N ALA A 470 6.88 -16.12 6.82
CA ALA A 470 6.51 -15.88 5.42
C ALA A 470 5.09 -16.36 5.06
N GLY A 471 4.36 -16.96 6.01
CA GLY A 471 2.91 -17.16 5.87
C GLY A 471 2.48 -18.40 5.08
N SER A 472 1.18 -18.50 4.80
CA SER A 472 0.52 -19.72 4.29
C SER A 472 -0.20 -19.55 2.95
N SER A 473 0.00 -18.41 2.28
CA SER A 473 -0.60 -18.13 0.97
C SER A 473 -0.13 -19.10 -0.12
N SER A 474 -0.93 -19.28 -1.18
CA SER A 474 -0.50 -20.10 -2.32
C SER A 474 0.67 -19.45 -3.09
N LYS A 475 1.63 -20.27 -3.52
CA LYS A 475 2.74 -19.88 -4.42
C LYS A 475 2.26 -19.49 -5.83
N THR A 476 1.01 -19.83 -6.20
CA THR A 476 0.47 -19.68 -7.56
C THR A 476 -0.52 -18.52 -7.72
N VAL A 477 -0.70 -17.65 -6.72
CA VAL A 477 -1.64 -16.51 -6.84
C VAL A 477 -1.15 -15.54 -7.91
N GLN A 478 -1.69 -15.66 -9.12
CA GLN A 478 -1.27 -14.87 -10.27
C GLN A 478 -1.77 -13.43 -10.15
N THR A 479 -0.87 -12.47 -10.28
CA THR A 479 -1.24 -11.09 -10.60
C THR A 479 -0.34 -10.54 -11.69
N ALA A 480 -0.92 -10.35 -12.86
CA ALA A 480 -0.37 -9.40 -13.82
C ALA A 480 -0.95 -8.04 -13.44
N SER A 481 -0.12 -7.08 -13.02
CA SER A 481 -0.61 -5.71 -13.04
C SER A 481 -0.87 -5.34 -14.51
N PRO A 482 -1.94 -4.61 -14.84
CA PRO A 482 -2.24 -4.26 -16.22
C PRO A 482 -1.05 -3.53 -16.86
N THR A 483 -0.66 -3.93 -18.08
CA THR A 483 0.33 -3.18 -18.84
C THR A 483 -0.18 -1.76 -19.05
N ARG A 484 0.57 -0.76 -18.58
CA ARG A 484 0.17 0.65 -18.73
C ARG A 484 0.82 1.23 -19.97
N VAL A 485 0.02 1.69 -20.91
CA VAL A 485 0.49 2.55 -21.99
C VAL A 485 0.49 3.97 -21.47
N ARG A 486 1.67 4.56 -21.36
CA ARG A 486 1.89 5.92 -20.86
C ARG A 486 2.22 6.81 -22.04
N ILE A 487 1.62 7.99 -22.04
CA ILE A 487 1.86 9.02 -23.04
C ILE A 487 2.29 10.24 -22.26
N ASP A 488 3.53 10.67 -22.47
CA ASP A 488 4.01 11.95 -21.94
C ASP A 488 3.29 13.07 -22.72
N PRO A 489 2.49 13.92 -22.06
CA PRO A 489 1.75 14.98 -22.75
C PRO A 489 2.64 16.11 -23.28
N GLN A 490 3.87 16.27 -22.76
CA GLN A 490 4.80 17.30 -23.18
C GLN A 490 5.64 16.85 -24.38
N SER A 491 6.13 15.61 -24.37
CA SER A 491 6.99 15.08 -25.44
C SER A 491 6.24 14.22 -26.47
N ALA A 492 4.98 13.86 -26.20
CA ALA A 492 4.22 12.83 -26.91
C ALA A 492 4.88 11.45 -26.93
N ALA A 493 5.88 11.20 -26.08
CA ALA A 493 6.55 9.91 -25.99
C ALA A 493 5.58 8.85 -25.45
N VAL A 494 5.46 7.73 -26.16
CA VAL A 494 4.67 6.57 -25.73
C VAL A 494 5.62 5.56 -25.08
N GLN A 495 5.38 5.25 -23.81
CA GLN A 495 6.13 4.25 -23.07
C GLN A 495 5.17 3.17 -22.58
N THR A 496 5.51 1.91 -22.80
CA THR A 496 4.81 0.79 -22.17
C THR A 496 5.50 0.49 -20.85
N ASP A 497 4.83 0.81 -19.74
CA ASP A 497 5.23 0.31 -18.43
C ASP A 497 4.76 -1.14 -18.33
N LEU A 498 5.70 -2.04 -18.62
CA LEU A 498 5.55 -3.47 -18.46
C LEU A 498 5.68 -3.78 -16.97
N SER A 499 4.55 -3.84 -16.31
CA SER A 499 4.42 -4.53 -15.03
C SER A 499 4.84 -5.98 -15.20
N GLY A 500 5.97 -6.33 -14.61
CA GLY A 500 6.39 -7.72 -14.55
C GLY A 500 5.35 -8.57 -13.82
N LEU A 501 5.18 -9.82 -14.25
CA LEU A 501 4.25 -10.75 -13.64
C LEU A 501 4.74 -11.10 -12.23
N ALA A 502 4.00 -10.73 -11.19
CA ALA A 502 4.30 -11.08 -9.82
C ALA A 502 3.26 -12.09 -9.31
N THR A 503 3.71 -13.29 -8.96
CA THR A 503 2.84 -14.39 -8.55
C THR A 503 3.15 -14.85 -7.12
N GLY A 504 2.12 -15.28 -6.40
CA GLY A 504 2.20 -15.91 -5.08
C GLY A 504 2.26 -14.94 -3.89
N GLY A 505 2.07 -15.49 -2.69
CA GLY A 505 2.44 -14.84 -1.43
C GLY A 505 3.87 -15.17 -1.00
N GLY A 506 4.24 -14.78 0.22
CA GLY A 506 5.55 -15.07 0.82
C GLY A 506 6.46 -13.85 0.93
N ILE A 507 7.74 -14.11 1.18
CA ILE A 507 8.81 -13.09 1.17
C ILE A 507 9.64 -13.31 -0.09
N GLY A 508 10.03 -12.24 -0.78
CA GLY A 508 10.87 -12.45 -1.94
C GLY A 508 11.20 -11.29 -2.87
N VAL A 509 12.44 -11.33 -3.34
CA VAL A 509 13.00 -10.44 -4.34
C VAL A 509 12.93 -11.11 -5.69
N LEU A 510 12.04 -10.62 -6.56
CA LEU A 510 11.78 -11.17 -7.88
C LEU A 510 12.47 -10.32 -8.95
N ASN A 511 12.96 -11.00 -9.98
CA ASN A 511 13.48 -10.35 -11.18
C ASN A 511 12.46 -10.49 -12.31
N THR A 512 11.38 -9.73 -12.23
CA THR A 512 10.24 -9.87 -13.15
C THR A 512 10.49 -9.30 -14.55
N VAL A 513 11.61 -8.59 -14.76
CA VAL A 513 12.00 -7.96 -16.03
C VAL A 513 13.47 -8.24 -16.35
N LYS A 514 13.75 -8.76 -17.55
CA LYS A 514 15.12 -9.08 -17.98
C LYS A 514 16.05 -7.86 -17.89
N GLY A 515 17.23 -8.03 -17.30
CA GLY A 515 18.27 -7.00 -17.23
C GLY A 515 18.30 -6.21 -15.91
N VAL A 516 17.35 -6.43 -15.01
CA VAL A 516 17.39 -5.91 -13.64
C VAL A 516 18.40 -6.71 -12.81
N ALA A 517 19.16 -6.00 -11.96
CA ALA A 517 20.12 -6.63 -11.06
C ALA A 517 19.40 -7.51 -10.03
N PRO A 518 19.90 -8.73 -9.74
CA PRO A 518 19.39 -9.53 -8.62
C PRO A 518 19.53 -8.77 -7.31
N GLY A 519 18.54 -8.88 -6.42
CA GLY A 519 18.60 -8.32 -5.06
C GLY A 519 18.69 -9.41 -4.01
N ASP A 520 19.36 -9.09 -2.91
CA ASP A 520 19.60 -9.95 -1.77
C ASP A 520 18.45 -9.87 -0.75
N VAL A 521 18.29 -10.93 0.04
CA VAL A 521 17.38 -10.96 1.19
C VAL A 521 18.16 -11.36 2.43
N ASP A 522 18.09 -10.51 3.45
CA ASP A 522 18.67 -10.74 4.77
C ASP A 522 17.53 -10.81 5.81
N LEU A 523 17.29 -12.01 6.35
CA LEU A 523 16.30 -12.28 7.40
C LEU A 523 17.03 -12.54 8.72
N ILE A 524 16.83 -11.66 9.71
CA ILE A 524 17.54 -11.70 10.98
C ILE A 524 16.57 -11.79 12.14
N ALA A 525 16.60 -12.91 12.86
CA ALA A 525 15.78 -13.16 14.05
C ALA A 525 16.66 -13.76 15.18
N PRO A 526 17.47 -12.95 15.88
CA PRO A 526 18.51 -13.44 16.79
C PRO A 526 18.00 -14.33 17.94
N GLU A 527 16.77 -14.07 18.40
CA GLU A 527 16.09 -14.83 19.46
C GLU A 527 14.95 -15.70 18.93
N GLY A 528 14.54 -15.52 17.68
CA GLY A 528 13.37 -16.16 17.10
C GLY A 528 13.67 -17.09 15.93
N THR A 529 12.60 -17.45 15.24
CA THR A 529 12.57 -18.39 14.13
C THR A 529 12.30 -17.66 12.82
N VAL A 530 12.94 -18.12 11.75
CA VAL A 530 12.54 -17.77 10.38
C VAL A 530 11.77 -18.94 9.80
N ASP A 531 10.48 -18.75 9.55
CA ASP A 531 9.60 -19.77 8.99
C ASP A 531 9.20 -19.40 7.57
N ALA A 532 9.62 -20.20 6.59
CA ALA A 532 9.23 -20.01 5.20
C ALA A 532 7.74 -20.29 4.93
N GLY A 533 7.06 -21.01 5.84
CA GLY A 533 5.66 -21.40 5.72
C GLY A 533 5.35 -22.10 4.39
N ASP A 534 4.07 -22.16 4.01
CA ASP A 534 3.65 -22.72 2.70
C ASP A 534 3.84 -21.73 1.56
N ALA A 535 3.81 -20.42 1.86
CA ALA A 535 4.00 -19.38 0.86
C ALA A 535 5.43 -19.34 0.30
N GLY A 536 6.40 -19.70 1.15
CA GLY A 536 7.80 -19.81 0.78
C GLY A 536 8.56 -18.50 0.75
N ILE A 537 9.87 -18.63 0.53
CA ILE A 537 10.81 -17.52 0.38
C ILE A 537 11.47 -17.66 -0.99
N ARG A 538 11.48 -16.57 -1.79
CA ARG A 538 12.00 -16.58 -3.17
C ARG A 538 12.99 -15.46 -3.39
N VAL A 539 14.22 -15.77 -3.77
CA VAL A 539 15.29 -14.77 -3.87
C VAL A 539 16.02 -14.87 -5.19
N SER A 540 16.07 -13.77 -5.93
CA SER A 540 16.82 -13.67 -7.18
C SER A 540 18.34 -13.50 -6.97
N GLY A 541 18.76 -12.82 -5.89
CA GLY A 541 20.16 -12.70 -5.47
C GLY A 541 20.52 -13.74 -4.40
N ASN A 542 21.24 -13.30 -3.36
CA ASN A 542 21.65 -14.13 -2.24
C ASN A 542 20.63 -14.08 -1.10
N LEU A 543 20.47 -15.21 -0.41
CA LEU A 543 19.67 -15.32 0.81
C LEU A 543 20.57 -15.55 2.02
N ASN A 544 20.42 -14.73 3.04
CA ASN A 544 21.07 -14.88 4.34
C ASN A 544 20.01 -14.96 5.44
N ILE A 545 19.97 -16.09 6.16
CA ILE A 545 19.02 -16.29 7.27
C ILE A 545 19.79 -16.45 8.57
N ALA A 546 19.81 -15.40 9.38
CA ALA A 546 20.47 -15.35 10.68
C ALA A 546 19.42 -15.46 11.80
N ALA A 547 19.06 -16.69 12.17
CA ALA A 547 18.00 -16.96 13.15
C ALA A 547 18.38 -18.07 14.15
N ASN A 548 17.65 -18.17 15.26
CA ASN A 548 17.82 -19.26 16.21
C ASN A 548 17.38 -20.61 15.60
N GLN A 549 16.34 -20.58 14.77
CA GLN A 549 15.86 -21.74 14.02
C GLN A 549 15.33 -21.31 12.65
N VAL A 550 15.42 -22.22 11.67
CA VAL A 550 14.77 -22.08 10.36
C VAL A 550 13.78 -23.22 10.17
N LEU A 551 12.52 -22.88 9.87
CA LEU A 551 11.44 -23.83 9.61
C LEU A 551 11.02 -23.81 8.14
N ASN A 552 10.46 -24.93 7.69
CA ASN A 552 9.92 -25.11 6.33
C ASN A 552 10.92 -24.75 5.22
N ALA A 553 12.23 -25.02 5.44
CA ALA A 553 13.30 -24.68 4.50
C ALA A 553 13.13 -25.29 3.09
N ALA A 554 12.35 -26.36 2.95
CA ALA A 554 11.99 -26.93 1.65
C ALA A 554 11.17 -25.97 0.77
N ASN A 555 10.53 -24.96 1.36
CA ASN A 555 9.77 -23.93 0.65
C ASN A 555 10.62 -22.71 0.24
N ILE A 556 11.94 -22.77 0.44
CA ILE A 556 12.89 -21.71 0.08
C ILE A 556 13.49 -21.99 -1.31
N SER A 557 13.50 -20.98 -2.18
CA SER A 557 14.11 -21.03 -3.50
C SER A 557 15.01 -19.81 -3.71
N VAL A 558 16.28 -20.05 -4.05
CA VAL A 558 17.31 -19.01 -4.17
C VAL A 558 18.04 -19.23 -5.48
N SER A 559 18.23 -18.16 -6.26
CA SER A 559 19.00 -18.22 -7.51
C SER A 559 20.50 -17.98 -7.28
N GLY A 560 20.86 -17.15 -6.29
CA GLY A 560 22.23 -16.95 -5.83
C GLY A 560 22.65 -17.93 -4.73
N SER A 561 23.52 -17.47 -3.82
CA SER A 561 23.96 -18.27 -2.68
C SER A 561 22.94 -18.24 -1.53
N SER A 562 22.81 -19.34 -0.79
CA SER A 562 21.95 -19.44 0.39
C SER A 562 22.79 -19.80 1.61
N THR A 563 22.73 -18.96 2.65
CA THR A 563 23.43 -19.16 3.92
C THR A 563 22.43 -19.15 5.08
N GLY A 564 22.54 -20.09 6.01
CA GLY A 564 21.69 -20.17 7.21
C GLY A 564 20.39 -20.96 7.04
N ALA A 565 19.82 -21.04 5.84
CA ALA A 565 18.87 -22.10 5.50
C ALA A 565 19.65 -23.37 5.15
N ALA A 566 19.54 -24.42 5.97
CA ALA A 566 20.06 -25.73 5.59
C ALA A 566 19.41 -26.12 4.26
N ALA A 567 20.21 -26.25 3.20
CA ALA A 567 19.71 -26.65 1.90
C ALA A 567 18.96 -27.99 2.04
N PRO A 568 17.76 -28.16 1.44
CA PRO A 568 17.30 -29.52 1.20
C PRO A 568 18.41 -30.19 0.38
N THR A 569 18.95 -31.29 0.90
CA THR A 569 19.78 -32.16 0.08
C THR A 569 18.90 -32.59 -1.07
N VAL A 570 19.19 -32.07 -2.26
CA VAL A 570 18.62 -32.59 -3.50
C VAL A 570 19.16 -34.01 -3.59
N SER A 571 18.41 -34.98 -3.07
CA SER A 571 18.54 -36.33 -3.57
C SER A 571 18.07 -36.24 -5.01
N SER A 572 19.03 -36.15 -5.94
CA SER A 572 18.75 -36.53 -7.32
C SER A 572 18.00 -37.86 -7.23
N PRO A 573 16.84 -38.02 -7.87
CA PRO A 573 16.26 -39.33 -8.04
C PRO A 573 17.37 -40.23 -8.57
N GLY A 574 17.72 -41.26 -7.80
CA GLY A 574 18.75 -42.19 -8.23
C GLY A 574 18.32 -42.75 -9.57
N VAL A 575 19.11 -42.50 -10.61
CA VAL A 575 18.85 -42.99 -11.98
C VAL A 575 18.75 -44.53 -12.01
N SER A 576 19.16 -45.21 -10.92
CA SER A 576 18.95 -46.64 -10.67
C SER A 576 17.49 -47.10 -10.65
N GLY A 577 16.51 -46.22 -10.39
CA GLY A 577 15.08 -46.58 -10.43
C GLY A 577 14.51 -46.72 -11.85
N ILE A 578 15.12 -46.06 -12.84
CA ILE A 578 14.64 -46.09 -14.24
C ILE A 578 15.15 -47.35 -14.97
N THR A 579 16.31 -47.88 -14.57
CA THR A 579 16.84 -49.16 -15.09
C THR A 579 16.00 -50.37 -14.65
N ALA A 580 15.34 -50.33 -13.49
CA ALA A 580 14.48 -51.41 -13.03
C ALA A 580 13.15 -51.48 -13.82
N ALA A 581 12.56 -50.33 -14.17
CA ALA A 581 11.35 -50.26 -14.99
C ALA A 581 11.60 -50.69 -16.45
N SER A 582 12.81 -50.44 -16.97
CA SER A 582 13.22 -50.84 -18.33
C SER A 582 13.33 -52.36 -18.51
N ASN A 583 13.66 -53.10 -17.44
CA ASN A 583 13.79 -54.56 -17.47
C ASN A 583 12.45 -55.29 -17.28
N THR A 584 11.44 -54.66 -16.69
CA THR A 584 10.09 -55.26 -16.52
C THR A 584 9.26 -55.19 -17.80
N ALA A 585 9.52 -54.23 -18.70
CA ALA A 585 8.83 -54.12 -19.99
C ALA A 585 9.30 -55.15 -21.05
N ALA A 586 10.45 -55.81 -20.83
CA ALA A 586 11.01 -56.81 -21.74
C ALA A 586 10.60 -58.26 -21.41
N ALA A 587 9.86 -58.49 -20.31
CA ALA A 587 9.50 -59.82 -19.84
C ALA A 587 8.06 -60.26 -20.18
N THR A 588 7.24 -59.41 -20.80
CA THR A 588 5.79 -59.66 -21.02
C THR A 588 5.45 -60.33 -22.36
N THR A 589 6.43 -60.82 -23.13
CA THR A 589 6.19 -61.41 -24.46
C THR A 589 6.20 -62.94 -24.54
N ASN A 590 6.24 -63.68 -23.44
CA ASN A 590 6.24 -65.14 -23.53
C ASN A 590 5.45 -65.84 -22.41
N THR A 591 4.53 -66.70 -22.85
CA THR A 591 3.94 -67.89 -22.21
C THR A 591 2.57 -67.78 -21.50
N THR A 592 1.58 -68.22 -22.27
CA THR A 592 0.36 -68.96 -21.92
C THR A 592 0.64 -70.25 -21.11
N ALA A 593 -0.09 -70.47 -20.00
CA ALA A 593 -0.73 -71.75 -19.59
C ALA A 593 -1.31 -71.69 -18.16
N LEU A 594 -2.42 -72.40 -17.95
CA LEU A 594 -3.28 -72.53 -16.75
C LEU A 594 -2.74 -73.55 -15.70
N PRO A 595 -3.35 -73.70 -14.49
CA PRO A 595 -2.68 -73.93 -13.20
C PRO A 595 -2.74 -75.36 -12.63
N ALA A 596 -1.93 -75.68 -11.59
CA ALA A 596 -2.19 -76.77 -10.63
C ALA A 596 -1.37 -76.69 -9.30
N ASN A 597 -2.09 -76.77 -8.17
CA ASN A 597 -1.87 -77.35 -6.82
C ASN A 597 -0.53 -77.30 -6.01
N GLU A 598 -0.63 -76.62 -4.84
CA GLU A 598 -0.21 -76.97 -3.45
C GLU A 598 1.29 -77.17 -3.04
N PRO A 599 1.67 -77.08 -1.73
CA PRO A 599 1.17 -76.31 -0.58
C PRO A 599 2.26 -75.55 0.25
N ARG A 600 1.78 -74.84 1.29
CA ARG A 600 2.42 -74.00 2.34
C ARG A 600 3.83 -74.35 2.82
N GLN A 601 4.64 -73.30 3.04
CA GLN A 601 5.48 -73.15 4.24
C GLN A 601 5.71 -71.67 4.62
N GLU A 602 5.77 -71.44 5.93
CA GLU A 602 5.69 -70.18 6.68
C GLU A 602 6.90 -69.27 6.49
N GLN A 603 6.71 -67.94 6.46
CA GLN A 603 7.63 -67.00 7.11
C GLN A 603 7.10 -65.56 7.22
N LYS A 604 7.01 -65.11 8.48
CA LYS A 604 7.25 -63.76 9.03
C LYS A 604 6.64 -62.55 8.28
N VAL A 605 5.52 -62.05 8.80
CA VAL A 605 4.92 -60.76 8.43
C VAL A 605 5.73 -59.63 9.09
N GLU A 606 6.61 -58.99 8.33
CA GLU A 606 7.00 -57.59 8.55
C GLU A 606 6.08 -56.72 7.70
N THR A 607 5.33 -55.84 8.35
CA THR A 607 4.47 -54.85 7.69
C THR A 607 5.33 -53.85 6.93
N VAL A 608 5.55 -54.12 5.64
CA VAL A 608 5.97 -53.12 4.66
C VAL A 608 4.75 -52.30 4.29
N GLU A 609 4.74 -51.01 4.67
CA GLU A 609 3.78 -50.05 4.12
C GLU A 609 3.94 -50.02 2.60
N SER A 610 2.93 -50.53 1.91
CA SER A 610 2.87 -50.50 0.45
C SER A 610 2.37 -49.10 0.03
N PRO A 611 3.04 -48.42 -0.91
CA PRO A 611 2.58 -47.12 -1.40
C PRO A 611 1.22 -47.28 -2.12
N SER A 612 0.27 -46.41 -1.79
CA SER A 612 -1.05 -46.39 -2.40
C SER A 612 -0.95 -45.90 -3.85
N ILE A 613 -1.28 -46.77 -4.81
CA ILE A 613 -1.45 -46.40 -6.22
C ILE A 613 -2.91 -45.95 -6.39
N ILE A 614 -3.11 -44.68 -6.71
CA ILE A 614 -4.42 -44.14 -7.11
C ILE A 614 -4.53 -44.28 -8.62
N THR A 615 -5.37 -45.20 -9.07
CA THR A 615 -5.72 -45.35 -10.49
C THR A 615 -6.98 -44.52 -10.76
N VAL A 616 -6.87 -43.49 -11.60
CA VAL A 616 -8.02 -42.74 -12.11
C VAL A 616 -8.43 -43.36 -13.44
N GLU A 617 -9.58 -44.03 -13.47
CA GLU A 617 -10.19 -44.56 -14.68
C GLU A 617 -11.16 -43.50 -15.25
N VAL A 618 -10.83 -42.97 -16.44
CA VAL A 618 -11.70 -42.03 -17.16
C VAL A 618 -12.70 -42.86 -17.97
N ILE A 619 -13.95 -42.90 -17.52
CA ILE A 619 -15.04 -43.51 -18.27
C ILE A 619 -15.52 -42.53 -19.35
N GLY A 620 -15.12 -42.81 -20.59
CA GLY A 620 -15.90 -42.57 -21.81
C GLY A 620 -16.22 -41.13 -22.23
N TYR A 621 -15.64 -40.69 -23.34
CA TYR A 621 -16.17 -39.60 -24.17
C TYR A 621 -17.23 -40.17 -25.13
N GLY A 622 -18.51 -39.84 -24.91
CA GLY A 622 -19.63 -40.24 -25.77
C GLY A 622 -20.31 -39.02 -26.39
N GLY A 623 -20.34 -38.96 -27.73
CA GLY A 623 -21.01 -37.90 -28.50
C GLY A 623 -22.44 -38.25 -28.93
N ALA A 624 -23.20 -37.18 -29.22
CA ALA A 624 -24.37 -36.99 -30.10
C ALA A 624 -25.46 -38.09 -30.23
N SER A 625 -26.72 -37.75 -29.90
CA SER A 625 -27.81 -37.42 -30.85
C SER A 625 -29.21 -37.45 -30.19
N ASP A 626 -30.07 -36.53 -30.64
CA ASP A 626 -31.54 -36.37 -30.58
C ASP A 626 -32.46 -37.43 -29.97
N GLY A 627 -33.58 -36.92 -29.40
CA GLY A 627 -34.87 -37.62 -29.30
C GLY A 627 -35.66 -37.27 -28.03
N ASP A 628 -36.69 -36.42 -28.18
CA ASP A 628 -38.10 -36.55 -27.72
C ASP A 628 -38.37 -37.34 -26.40
N GLU A 629 -39.21 -36.97 -25.44
CA GLU A 629 -40.55 -36.35 -25.47
C GLU A 629 -41.07 -36.24 -23.99
N GLU A 630 -42.21 -35.55 -23.80
CA GLU A 630 -43.12 -35.49 -22.62
C GLU A 630 -42.73 -34.54 -21.46
N GLU A 631 -43.36 -33.36 -21.30
CA GLU A 631 -44.76 -33.01 -20.95
C GLU A 631 -45.02 -32.87 -19.43
N GLU A 632 -45.42 -31.65 -19.08
CA GLU A 632 -46.41 -31.20 -18.07
C GLU A 632 -45.89 -29.98 -17.28
N ASP A 633 -46.18 -28.76 -17.72
CA ASP A 633 -47.41 -27.98 -17.51
C ASP A 633 -47.32 -27.07 -16.27
N VAL A 634 -47.63 -25.78 -16.49
CA VAL A 634 -48.40 -24.83 -15.66
C VAL A 634 -47.93 -23.39 -15.91
N SER A 635 -48.62 -22.81 -16.91
CA SER A 635 -49.31 -21.50 -16.92
C SER A 635 -48.59 -20.26 -16.37
N SER A 636 -48.23 -19.32 -17.25
CA SER A 636 -49.03 -18.13 -17.65
C SER A 636 -49.12 -17.06 -16.55
N SER A 637 -48.70 -15.81 -16.78
CA SER A 637 -49.19 -14.86 -17.78
C SER A 637 -48.19 -13.68 -17.85
N ASP A 638 -47.69 -13.27 -19.01
CA ASP A 638 -48.33 -12.38 -20.01
C ASP A 638 -48.79 -11.04 -19.39
N GLU A 639 -48.55 -9.87 -19.96
CA GLU A 639 -47.90 -9.46 -21.20
C GLU A 639 -47.84 -7.91 -21.17
N SER A 640 -47.13 -7.35 -22.15
CA SER A 640 -47.38 -6.06 -22.80
C SER A 640 -46.63 -4.81 -22.29
N LEU A 641 -45.59 -4.50 -23.07
CA LEU A 641 -45.49 -3.33 -23.97
C LEU A 641 -45.76 -1.95 -23.35
N GLN A 642 -44.76 -1.06 -23.44
CA GLN A 642 -44.74 -0.05 -24.49
C GLN A 642 -43.45 0.78 -24.48
N THR A 643 -42.85 0.84 -25.67
CA THR A 643 -41.98 1.91 -26.17
C THR A 643 -42.69 3.27 -26.17
N GLN A 644 -42.03 4.29 -25.61
CA GLN A 644 -41.73 5.58 -26.27
C GLN A 644 -40.57 6.27 -25.55
#